data_AF-A0A965ALM4-F1
#
_entry.id   AF-A0A965ALM4-F1
#
_cell.length_a   1.000
_cell.length_b   1.000
_cell.length_c   1.000
_cell.angle_alpha   90.00
_cell.angle_beta   90.00
_cell.angle_gamma   90.00
#
_symmetry.space_group_name_H-M   'P 1'
#
loop_
_entity.id
_entity.type
_entity.pdbx_description
1 polymer ?
#
loop_
_entity_poly.entity_id
_entity_poly.type
_entity_poly.pdbx_seq_one_letter_code
_entity_poly.pdbx_strand_id
1 'polypeptide(L)'
;MKQLRSWSPPCWIALTFMAALVGTGQGRAADSPRQGPEPLRPTEHGVGRLIEPLVLTDISGKKHHFPHKHSPTRLTVFCLTSTSCPLSRKYLPTLADLAQHTPGGVQFILVNPIATDAQADMAVAAATVPGARYVHDPEGQLVRQLGATSTTDAVVVDAQRTVAYHGAVDDQYGFGYARDQPQRTYLADAIQALLAGKQPAVEATTAPGCELDFNAKQIGDTTVTYHGRISRIIQRHCLECHREGGLGPFPLGTYADVAAHAGMIETVIEKKTMPPWFAAAPGQTETTKPQPLIWENDRSLSAHDRDELLAWLRGGQPRGDEADAPAPVVFPDSWQIGTPDAVWEFAEAIPIKATGVMPYQYVTVDTGLMESKWVQAIEIQAGNPEVVHHVIITVRQPDSTPASPRAEEEDGLWGGYVPGQAVWQYPEGYARYLPKGAQLVFQMHYTPNGMATTDRTRVGVIYAKEPPHHEVRVKGIANHRIQIPPGAAHHREEASLRLPVDATLLGFLPHLHLRGAACRYDVIDQQGKTETLLDIPRYDFNWQLLYRYAEPKALHAGDTIRFTAWFDNSDQNPANPDPTQTVRWGPQTFDEMLLGYVEYFLPNVPAGTWPEQNIRRPRRRPTRTTGNRPAIETAFSRLDRNGDQQLSRSELPERLQPLLEEQ
;
A
#
# COMPACT_ATOMS: atom_id res chain seq x y z
N MET A 1 5.58 72.71 -41.12
CA MET A 1 4.26 72.30 -41.66
C MET A 1 4.18 70.77 -41.50
N LYS A 2 3.30 70.11 -40.75
CA LYS A 2 2.04 70.38 -40.04
C LYS A 2 2.12 69.69 -38.65
N GLN A 3 2.15 70.46 -37.57
CA GLN A 3 1.07 70.72 -36.59
C GLN A 3 0.94 69.70 -35.43
N LEU A 4 1.41 70.17 -34.26
CA LEU A 4 1.00 69.78 -32.91
C LEU A 4 -0.51 69.96 -32.72
N ARG A 5 -1.13 69.06 -31.94
CA ARG A 5 -2.20 69.40 -30.97
C ARG A 5 -2.23 68.42 -29.81
N SER A 6 -2.07 68.98 -28.61
CA SER A 6 -2.37 68.43 -27.29
C SER A 6 -3.88 68.29 -27.05
N TRP A 7 -4.31 67.33 -26.23
CA TRP A 7 -5.29 67.52 -25.13
C TRP A 7 -5.46 66.24 -24.27
N SER A 8 -5.84 66.48 -23.01
CA SER A 8 -5.73 65.70 -21.76
C SER A 8 -6.62 64.44 -21.62
N PRO A 9 -6.47 63.69 -20.50
CA PRO A 9 -7.65 63.19 -19.79
C PRO A 9 -7.67 63.53 -18.29
N PRO A 10 -8.87 63.71 -17.68
CA PRO A 10 -9.08 63.68 -16.23
C PRO A 10 -9.72 62.36 -15.73
N CYS A 11 -9.48 62.10 -14.45
CA CYS A 11 -10.04 61.13 -13.49
C CYS A 11 -11.36 60.42 -13.82
N TRP A 12 -11.42 59.08 -13.60
CA TRP A 12 -12.57 58.39 -13.00
C TRP A 12 -12.12 57.21 -12.09
N ILE A 13 -12.36 57.40 -10.80
CA ILE A 13 -12.71 56.46 -9.71
C ILE A 13 -12.59 54.95 -10.04
N ALA A 14 -11.66 54.25 -9.38
CA ALA A 14 -11.64 52.79 -9.32
C ALA A 14 -12.40 52.31 -8.06
N LEU A 15 -13.53 51.64 -8.26
CA LEU A 15 -14.22 50.86 -7.23
C LEU A 15 -13.35 49.65 -6.85
N THR A 16 -12.94 49.56 -5.59
CA THR A 16 -12.43 48.34 -4.98
C THR A 16 -13.57 47.35 -4.78
N PHE A 17 -13.68 46.36 -5.66
CA PHE A 17 -14.42 45.12 -5.40
C PHE A 17 -13.53 44.19 -4.58
N MET A 18 -13.78 44.11 -3.27
CA MET A 18 -13.34 42.97 -2.46
C MET A 18 -14.18 41.75 -2.89
N ALA A 19 -13.67 40.99 -3.85
CA ALA A 19 -14.14 39.63 -4.07
C ALA A 19 -13.53 38.76 -2.96
N ALA A 20 -14.36 38.35 -2.00
CA ALA A 20 -14.04 37.26 -1.10
C ALA A 20 -13.83 36.01 -1.97
N LEU A 21 -12.56 35.63 -2.19
CA LEU A 21 -12.20 34.31 -2.67
C LEU A 21 -12.63 33.30 -1.61
N VAL A 22 -13.83 32.75 -1.79
CA VAL A 22 -14.16 31.43 -1.25
C VAL A 22 -13.17 30.48 -1.91
N GLY A 23 -12.12 30.11 -1.18
CA GLY A 23 -11.15 29.13 -1.63
C GLY A 23 -11.88 27.82 -1.90
N THR A 24 -12.12 27.52 -3.16
CA THR A 24 -12.41 26.16 -3.62
C THR A 24 -11.16 25.35 -3.32
N GLY A 25 -11.24 24.44 -2.34
CA GLY A 25 -10.13 23.60 -1.90
C GLY A 25 -9.60 22.67 -2.99
N GLN A 26 -8.76 23.20 -3.87
CA GLN A 26 -7.94 22.46 -4.80
C GLN A 26 -6.60 22.11 -4.13
N GLY A 27 -6.32 20.81 -4.02
CA GLY A 27 -4.98 20.23 -3.77
C GLY A 27 -4.64 19.96 -2.31
N ARG A 28 -4.92 18.74 -1.81
CA ARG A 28 -4.30 18.23 -0.55
C ARG A 28 -3.47 16.95 -0.77
N ALA A 29 -3.58 16.27 -1.91
CA ALA A 29 -2.65 15.18 -2.22
C ALA A 29 -1.26 15.77 -2.49
N ALA A 30 -0.30 15.46 -1.61
CA ALA A 30 1.11 15.62 -1.92
C ALA A 30 1.55 14.57 -2.96
N ASP A 31 2.72 14.75 -3.59
CA ASP A 31 3.21 13.89 -4.68
C ASP A 31 3.03 12.40 -4.37
N SER A 32 2.43 11.64 -5.28
CA SER A 32 2.16 10.21 -5.08
C SER A 32 3.46 9.46 -4.71
N PRO A 33 3.43 8.51 -3.75
CA PRO A 33 4.56 7.61 -3.54
C PRO A 33 4.78 6.67 -4.74
N ARG A 34 3.82 6.61 -5.67
CA ARG A 34 3.83 5.70 -6.81
C ARG A 34 4.49 6.31 -8.03
N GLN A 35 5.37 5.56 -8.67
CA GLN A 35 6.14 6.03 -9.84
C GLN A 35 6.33 4.89 -10.83
N GLY A 36 5.92 5.11 -12.08
CA GLY A 36 6.11 4.20 -13.21
C GLY A 36 7.23 4.65 -14.15
N PRO A 37 7.47 3.90 -15.24
CA PRO A 37 8.38 4.33 -16.30
C PRO A 37 7.94 5.65 -16.94
N GLU A 38 8.89 6.54 -17.17
CA GLU A 38 8.68 7.84 -17.81
C GLU A 38 9.58 7.99 -19.04
N PRO A 39 9.08 8.49 -20.19
CA PRO A 39 9.91 8.75 -21.36
C PRO A 39 11.06 9.72 -21.08
N LEU A 40 12.24 9.40 -21.58
CA LEU A 40 13.44 10.21 -21.45
C LEU A 40 13.89 10.74 -22.82
N ARG A 41 14.76 11.75 -22.80
CA ARG A 41 15.48 12.19 -24.01
C ARG A 41 16.49 11.10 -24.40
N PRO A 42 16.35 10.43 -25.56
CA PRO A 42 17.14 9.23 -25.86
C PRO A 42 18.66 9.43 -25.81
N THR A 43 19.14 10.54 -26.35
CA THR A 43 20.58 10.85 -26.41
C THR A 43 21.19 11.14 -25.05
N GLU A 44 20.40 11.63 -24.07
CA GLU A 44 20.86 11.83 -22.69
C GLU A 44 20.91 10.53 -21.90
N HIS A 45 20.12 9.55 -22.33
CA HIS A 45 20.07 8.21 -21.77
C HIS A 45 20.86 7.19 -22.60
N GLY A 46 21.87 7.65 -23.35
CA GLY A 46 22.85 6.77 -24.00
C GLY A 46 22.42 6.09 -25.30
N VAL A 47 21.22 6.37 -25.83
CA VAL A 47 20.82 5.90 -27.17
C VAL A 47 21.72 6.53 -28.23
N GLY A 48 22.22 5.73 -29.16
CA GLY A 48 23.22 6.09 -30.15
C GLY A 48 24.67 5.88 -29.70
N ARG A 49 24.92 5.53 -28.42
CA ARG A 49 26.27 5.28 -27.92
C ARG A 49 26.82 3.95 -28.44
N LEU A 50 28.10 3.94 -28.80
CA LEU A 50 28.84 2.73 -29.15
C LEU A 50 29.28 1.96 -27.89
N ILE A 51 29.01 0.66 -27.84
CA ILE A 51 29.46 -0.26 -26.80
C ILE A 51 30.79 -0.89 -27.24
N GLU A 52 31.85 -0.64 -26.47
CA GLU A 52 33.15 -1.28 -26.68
C GLU A 52 33.08 -2.82 -26.57
N PRO A 53 33.98 -3.57 -27.25
CA PRO A 53 34.00 -5.02 -27.15
C PRO A 53 34.30 -5.44 -25.71
N LEU A 54 33.63 -6.49 -25.25
CA LEU A 54 33.68 -6.91 -23.86
C LEU A 54 33.70 -8.44 -23.74
N VAL A 55 34.21 -8.94 -22.61
CA VAL A 55 34.23 -10.37 -22.28
C VAL A 55 33.35 -10.58 -21.07
N LEU A 56 32.23 -11.26 -21.28
CA LEU A 56 31.27 -11.61 -20.25
C LEU A 56 31.64 -12.96 -19.64
N THR A 57 31.65 -13.07 -18.32
CA THR A 57 31.74 -14.36 -17.64
C THR A 57 30.35 -14.71 -17.14
N ASP A 58 29.77 -15.80 -17.64
CA ASP A 58 28.48 -16.25 -17.13
C ASP A 58 28.62 -16.90 -15.75
N ILE A 59 27.50 -17.14 -15.08
CA ILE A 59 27.45 -17.75 -13.75
C ILE A 59 27.98 -19.20 -13.70
N SER A 60 28.23 -19.83 -14.85
CA SER A 60 28.93 -21.14 -14.93
C SER A 60 30.45 -20.99 -15.05
N GLY A 61 30.97 -19.77 -15.09
CA GLY A 61 32.38 -19.45 -15.28
C GLY A 61 32.83 -19.40 -16.75
N LYS A 62 31.91 -19.57 -17.70
CA LYS A 62 32.25 -19.57 -19.14
C LYS A 62 32.34 -18.14 -19.66
N LYS A 63 33.40 -17.87 -20.42
CA LYS A 63 33.65 -16.58 -21.06
C LYS A 63 32.97 -16.47 -22.43
N HIS A 64 32.36 -15.32 -22.70
CA HIS A 64 31.69 -14.99 -23.96
C HIS A 64 32.16 -13.63 -24.46
N HIS A 65 32.50 -13.54 -25.75
CA HIS A 65 32.91 -12.28 -26.36
C HIS A 65 31.70 -11.56 -26.95
N PHE A 66 31.58 -10.25 -26.69
CA PHE A 66 30.61 -9.37 -27.32
C PHE A 66 31.33 -8.27 -28.13
N PRO A 67 30.93 -8.02 -29.38
CA PRO A 67 30.02 -8.83 -30.18
C PRO A 67 30.69 -10.16 -30.54
N HIS A 68 29.89 -11.23 -30.66
CA HIS A 68 30.42 -12.51 -31.09
C HIS A 68 30.71 -12.47 -32.60
N LYS A 69 31.98 -12.68 -33.00
CA LYS A 69 32.39 -12.71 -34.42
C LYS A 69 31.56 -13.75 -35.18
N HIS A 70 31.06 -13.39 -36.36
CA HIS A 70 30.21 -14.23 -37.21
C HIS A 70 28.89 -14.71 -36.58
N SER A 71 28.38 -14.02 -35.56
CA SER A 71 27.09 -14.36 -34.97
C SER A 71 25.93 -14.01 -35.92
N PRO A 72 24.89 -14.86 -36.05
CA PRO A 72 23.63 -14.48 -36.70
C PRO A 72 22.80 -13.48 -35.86
N THR A 73 23.27 -13.12 -34.65
CA THR A 73 22.63 -12.14 -33.77
C THR A 73 22.61 -10.75 -34.41
N ARG A 74 21.40 -10.23 -34.62
CA ARG A 74 21.11 -8.87 -35.08
C ARG A 74 20.95 -7.88 -33.92
N LEU A 75 20.38 -8.34 -32.80
CA LEU A 75 20.15 -7.53 -31.60
C LEU A 75 20.62 -8.30 -30.36
N THR A 76 21.29 -7.62 -29.44
CA THR A 76 21.59 -8.13 -28.10
C THR A 76 20.84 -7.29 -27.08
N VAL A 77 20.05 -7.93 -26.24
CA VAL A 77 19.23 -7.32 -25.21
C VAL A 77 19.87 -7.63 -23.87
N PHE A 78 20.40 -6.61 -23.22
CA PHE A 78 20.88 -6.70 -21.84
C PHE A 78 19.74 -6.33 -20.92
N CYS A 79 19.26 -7.26 -20.09
CA CYS A 79 18.25 -6.98 -19.07
C CYS A 79 18.93 -7.03 -17.71
N LEU A 80 18.91 -5.91 -17.01
CA LEU A 80 19.42 -5.83 -15.65
C LEU A 80 18.51 -6.66 -14.75
N THR A 81 19.11 -7.33 -13.77
CA THR A 81 18.37 -8.12 -12.80
C THR A 81 19.00 -8.09 -11.41
N SER A 82 18.27 -8.52 -10.40
CA SER A 82 18.80 -8.82 -9.07
C SER A 82 17.87 -9.79 -8.36
N THR A 83 18.45 -10.68 -7.55
CA THR A 83 17.71 -11.64 -6.73
C THR A 83 17.25 -11.03 -5.40
N SER A 84 17.80 -9.87 -5.01
CA SER A 84 17.38 -9.08 -3.85
C SER A 84 16.44 -7.91 -4.19
N CYS A 85 16.36 -7.49 -5.47
CA CYS A 85 15.39 -6.48 -5.91
C CYS A 85 13.99 -7.09 -6.16
N PRO A 86 12.94 -6.70 -5.41
CA PRO A 86 11.59 -7.26 -5.58
C PRO A 86 10.99 -6.98 -6.97
N LEU A 87 11.20 -5.79 -7.53
CA LEU A 87 10.67 -5.42 -8.85
C LEU A 87 11.35 -6.24 -9.95
N SER A 88 12.65 -6.46 -9.84
CA SER A 88 13.40 -7.25 -10.82
C SER A 88 12.94 -8.69 -10.90
N ARG A 89 12.71 -9.34 -9.75
CA ARG A 89 12.19 -10.71 -9.70
C ARG A 89 10.85 -10.85 -10.40
N LYS A 90 9.96 -9.86 -10.24
CA LYS A 90 8.65 -9.84 -10.90
C LYS A 90 8.74 -9.80 -12.42
N TYR A 91 9.84 -9.27 -12.97
CA TYR A 91 10.06 -9.20 -14.42
C TYR A 91 10.61 -10.50 -15.04
N LEU A 92 11.14 -11.45 -14.25
CA LEU A 92 11.73 -12.67 -14.81
C LEU A 92 10.76 -13.47 -15.70
N PRO A 93 9.47 -13.68 -15.34
CA PRO A 93 8.52 -14.34 -16.23
C PRO A 93 8.24 -13.57 -17.53
N THR A 94 8.14 -12.23 -17.46
CA THR A 94 7.96 -11.39 -18.67
C THR A 94 9.17 -11.49 -19.59
N LEU A 95 10.38 -11.49 -19.03
CA LEU A 95 11.61 -11.67 -19.80
C LEU A 95 11.69 -13.07 -20.42
N ALA A 96 11.23 -14.11 -19.72
CA ALA A 96 11.12 -15.47 -20.25
C ALA A 96 10.18 -15.52 -21.45
N ASP A 97 8.99 -14.93 -21.33
CA ASP A 97 8.01 -14.86 -22.40
C ASP A 97 8.56 -14.11 -23.63
N LEU A 98 9.20 -12.95 -23.42
CA LEU A 98 9.85 -12.19 -24.48
C LEU A 98 10.96 -12.99 -25.15
N ALA A 99 11.86 -13.63 -24.38
CA ALA A 99 12.95 -14.43 -24.92
C ALA A 99 12.44 -15.62 -25.75
N GLN A 100 11.32 -16.23 -25.34
CA GLN A 100 10.71 -17.36 -26.02
C GLN A 100 9.99 -16.96 -27.32
N HIS A 101 9.28 -15.82 -27.32
CA HIS A 101 8.45 -15.39 -28.44
C HIS A 101 9.17 -14.44 -29.42
N THR A 102 10.36 -13.96 -29.08
CA THR A 102 11.15 -13.11 -29.98
C THR A 102 11.69 -13.94 -31.16
N PRO A 103 11.54 -13.47 -32.42
CA PRO A 103 12.10 -14.15 -33.59
C PRO A 103 13.62 -14.35 -33.52
N GLY A 104 14.13 -15.33 -34.29
CA GLY A 104 15.56 -15.60 -34.39
C GLY A 104 16.39 -14.37 -34.77
N GLY A 105 17.61 -14.29 -34.21
CA GLY A 105 18.51 -13.15 -34.39
C GLY A 105 18.53 -12.16 -33.21
N VAL A 106 17.81 -12.45 -32.11
CA VAL A 106 17.91 -11.69 -30.86
C VAL A 106 18.53 -12.56 -29.77
N GLN A 107 19.43 -11.98 -28.98
CA GLN A 107 20.07 -12.63 -27.84
C GLN A 107 19.73 -11.88 -26.56
N PHE A 108 19.23 -12.58 -25.55
CA PHE A 108 19.02 -12.02 -24.21
C PHE A 108 20.19 -12.35 -23.28
N ILE A 109 20.62 -11.35 -22.52
CA ILE A 109 21.65 -11.45 -21.49
C ILE A 109 21.09 -10.81 -20.21
N LEU A 110 20.86 -11.62 -19.19
CA LEU A 110 20.53 -11.17 -17.85
C LEU A 110 21.82 -10.75 -17.13
N VAL A 111 21.83 -9.55 -16.54
CA VAL A 111 23.00 -8.97 -15.87
C VAL A 111 22.63 -8.67 -14.43
N ASN A 112 23.21 -9.40 -13.47
CA ASN A 112 23.07 -9.10 -12.06
C ASN A 112 24.29 -8.30 -11.55
N PRO A 113 24.11 -7.05 -11.11
CA PRO A 113 25.22 -6.23 -10.65
C PRO A 113 25.38 -6.18 -9.13
N ILE A 114 24.54 -6.88 -8.37
CA ILE A 114 24.55 -6.84 -6.91
C ILE A 114 25.57 -7.84 -6.39
N ALA A 115 26.63 -7.33 -5.75
CA ALA A 115 27.74 -8.15 -5.28
C ALA A 115 27.35 -9.15 -4.18
N THR A 116 26.33 -8.83 -3.40
CA THR A 116 25.83 -9.64 -2.28
C THR A 116 24.77 -10.67 -2.68
N ASP A 117 24.31 -10.68 -3.93
CA ASP A 117 23.33 -11.66 -4.40
C ASP A 117 23.94 -13.08 -4.43
N ALA A 118 23.22 -14.06 -3.89
CA ALA A 118 23.73 -15.41 -3.72
C ALA A 118 23.76 -16.19 -5.05
N GLN A 119 24.83 -16.95 -5.27
CA GLN A 119 24.99 -17.78 -6.48
C GLN A 119 23.83 -18.75 -6.71
N ALA A 120 23.28 -19.33 -5.64
CA ALA A 120 22.15 -20.25 -5.73
C ALA A 120 20.89 -19.56 -6.27
N ASP A 121 20.58 -18.37 -5.77
CA ASP A 121 19.42 -17.60 -6.20
C ASP A 121 19.57 -17.12 -7.64
N MET A 122 20.80 -16.71 -8.03
CA MET A 122 21.10 -16.36 -9.42
C MET A 122 20.91 -17.55 -10.37
N ALA A 123 21.25 -18.76 -9.95
CA ALA A 123 21.03 -19.97 -10.73
C ALA A 123 19.53 -20.27 -10.91
N VAL A 124 18.71 -20.05 -9.87
CA VAL A 124 17.25 -20.17 -9.97
C VAL A 124 16.69 -19.13 -10.93
N ALA A 125 17.09 -17.86 -10.80
CA ALA A 125 16.66 -16.79 -11.70
C ALA A 125 17.06 -17.05 -13.16
N ALA A 126 18.27 -17.56 -13.40
CA ALA A 126 18.73 -17.95 -14.73
C ALA A 126 17.88 -19.06 -15.35
N ALA A 127 17.40 -20.01 -14.55
CA ALA A 127 16.55 -21.09 -15.03
C ALA A 127 15.15 -20.61 -15.44
N THR A 128 14.68 -19.48 -14.92
CA THR A 128 13.37 -18.89 -15.27
C THR A 128 13.32 -18.38 -16.71
N VAL A 129 14.45 -17.95 -17.28
CA VAL A 129 14.53 -17.36 -18.64
C VAL A 129 15.38 -18.28 -19.54
N PRO A 130 14.84 -19.44 -19.98
CA PRO A 130 15.61 -20.41 -20.76
C PRO A 130 16.13 -19.80 -22.06
N GLY A 131 17.43 -19.99 -22.32
CA GLY A 131 18.10 -19.48 -23.52
C GLY A 131 18.74 -18.10 -23.35
N ALA A 132 18.42 -17.36 -22.28
CA ALA A 132 19.20 -16.19 -21.89
C ALA A 132 20.52 -16.60 -21.23
N ARG A 133 21.56 -15.79 -21.42
CA ARG A 133 22.80 -15.92 -20.64
C ARG A 133 22.66 -15.12 -19.35
N TYR A 134 23.13 -15.65 -18.23
CA TYR A 134 23.14 -14.93 -16.96
C TYR A 134 24.57 -14.59 -16.55
N VAL A 135 24.83 -13.31 -16.31
CA VAL A 135 26.14 -12.74 -15.97
C VAL A 135 26.06 -12.07 -14.61
N HIS A 136 27.04 -12.33 -13.75
CA HIS A 136 27.23 -11.58 -12.50
C HIS A 136 28.32 -10.52 -12.72
N ASP A 137 27.98 -9.24 -12.49
CA ASP A 137 28.84 -8.07 -12.64
C ASP A 137 29.03 -7.36 -11.29
N PRO A 138 29.66 -8.01 -10.29
CA PRO A 138 29.76 -7.47 -8.92
C PRO A 138 30.57 -6.17 -8.83
N GLU A 139 31.42 -5.88 -9.82
CA GLU A 139 32.26 -4.68 -9.91
C GLU A 139 31.61 -3.54 -10.73
N GLY A 140 30.44 -3.79 -11.31
CA GLY A 140 29.69 -2.83 -12.13
C GLY A 140 30.40 -2.41 -13.43
N GLN A 141 31.29 -3.23 -13.99
CA GLN A 141 32.01 -2.86 -15.21
C GLN A 141 31.07 -2.84 -16.42
N LEU A 142 30.27 -3.89 -16.56
CA LEU A 142 29.29 -4.01 -17.63
C LEU A 142 28.17 -2.97 -17.45
N VAL A 143 27.67 -2.80 -16.23
CA VAL A 143 26.62 -1.80 -15.94
C VAL A 143 27.06 -0.38 -16.31
N ARG A 144 28.27 0.04 -15.92
CA ARG A 144 28.79 1.38 -16.29
C ARG A 144 28.90 1.56 -17.80
N GLN A 145 29.34 0.53 -18.51
CA GLN A 145 29.45 0.57 -19.97
C GLN A 145 28.08 0.62 -20.67
N LEU A 146 27.09 -0.11 -20.15
CA LEU A 146 25.69 -0.05 -20.57
C LEU A 146 25.01 1.25 -20.14
N GLY A 147 25.57 1.98 -19.16
CA GLY A 147 24.99 3.18 -18.60
C GLY A 147 23.69 2.92 -17.83
N ALA A 148 23.43 1.67 -17.45
CA ALA A 148 22.21 1.31 -16.76
C ALA A 148 22.17 1.92 -15.35
N THR A 149 20.98 2.31 -14.96
CA THR A 149 20.65 3.13 -13.79
C THR A 149 19.81 2.36 -12.76
N SER A 150 19.19 1.24 -13.15
CA SER A 150 18.42 0.41 -12.22
C SER A 150 18.52 -1.10 -12.52
N THR A 151 18.15 -1.93 -11.54
CA THR A 151 18.07 -3.40 -11.67
C THR A 151 16.91 -3.89 -12.55
N THR A 152 16.15 -2.99 -13.19
CA THR A 152 15.05 -3.33 -14.12
C THR A 152 15.24 -2.69 -15.50
N ASP A 153 16.37 -2.02 -15.72
CA ASP A 153 16.73 -1.48 -17.04
C ASP A 153 16.89 -2.59 -18.08
N ALA A 154 16.50 -2.28 -19.30
CA ALA A 154 16.77 -3.07 -20.48
C ALA A 154 17.46 -2.21 -21.54
N VAL A 155 18.55 -2.72 -22.10
CA VAL A 155 19.36 -2.06 -23.13
C VAL A 155 19.41 -2.94 -24.37
N VAL A 156 18.90 -2.43 -25.49
CA VAL A 156 18.99 -3.12 -26.79
C VAL A 156 20.16 -2.54 -27.57
N VAL A 157 21.08 -3.42 -27.97
CA VAL A 157 22.27 -3.08 -28.74
C VAL A 157 22.22 -3.76 -30.10
N ASP A 158 22.44 -3.00 -31.17
CA ASP A 158 22.44 -3.52 -32.53
C ASP A 158 23.74 -4.28 -32.90
N ALA A 159 23.78 -4.86 -34.09
CA ALA A 159 24.95 -5.59 -34.60
C ALA A 159 26.19 -4.70 -34.81
N GLN A 160 26.02 -3.38 -34.88
CA GLN A 160 27.12 -2.40 -34.96
C GLN A 160 27.63 -1.98 -33.58
N ARG A 161 27.03 -2.52 -32.50
CA ARG A 161 27.27 -2.21 -31.09
C ARG A 161 26.70 -0.85 -30.67
N THR A 162 25.71 -0.34 -31.38
CA THR A 162 25.04 0.91 -31.04
C THR A 162 23.86 0.62 -30.11
N VAL A 163 23.74 1.38 -29.02
CA VAL A 163 22.54 1.36 -28.19
C VAL A 163 21.36 1.91 -28.98
N ALA A 164 20.32 1.12 -29.14
CA ALA A 164 19.12 1.44 -29.92
C ALA A 164 17.86 1.61 -29.04
N TYR A 165 17.89 1.12 -27.80
CA TYR A 165 16.87 1.33 -26.78
C TYR A 165 17.51 1.26 -25.40
N HIS A 166 17.04 2.08 -24.45
CA HIS A 166 17.46 2.02 -23.05
C HIS A 166 16.31 2.44 -22.13
N GLY A 167 15.79 1.51 -21.32
CA GLY A 167 14.76 1.83 -20.33
C GLY A 167 13.98 0.60 -19.86
N ALA A 168 12.77 0.81 -19.37
CA ALA A 168 11.93 -0.25 -18.79
C ALA A 168 11.58 -1.39 -19.76
N VAL A 169 11.27 -2.56 -19.21
CA VAL A 169 10.68 -3.68 -19.97
C VAL A 169 9.27 -3.31 -20.46
N ASP A 170 8.42 -2.89 -19.54
CA ASP A 170 7.03 -2.46 -19.72
C ASP A 170 6.62 -1.53 -18.55
N ASP A 171 5.35 -1.15 -18.44
CA ASP A 171 4.80 -0.35 -17.34
C ASP A 171 3.96 -1.15 -16.32
N GLN A 172 4.07 -2.47 -16.30
CA GLN A 172 3.31 -3.34 -15.40
C GLN A 172 3.68 -3.12 -13.92
N TYR A 173 4.97 -2.88 -13.64
CA TYR A 173 5.48 -2.70 -12.29
C TYR A 173 6.17 -1.35 -12.12
N GLY A 174 6.04 -0.79 -10.92
CA GLY A 174 6.78 0.40 -10.53
C GLY A 174 6.84 0.57 -9.02
N PHE A 175 7.35 1.70 -8.56
CA PHE A 175 7.33 2.00 -7.13
C PHE A 175 5.89 2.15 -6.66
N GLY A 176 5.51 1.44 -5.61
CA GLY A 176 4.18 1.56 -4.98
C GLY A 176 3.01 1.02 -5.81
N TYR A 177 3.24 0.30 -6.92
CA TYR A 177 2.14 -0.33 -7.69
C TYR A 177 2.56 -1.59 -8.46
N ALA A 178 1.57 -2.43 -8.76
CA ALA A 178 1.66 -3.52 -9.71
C ALA A 178 0.32 -3.66 -10.44
N ARG A 179 0.36 -3.79 -11.76
CA ARG A 179 -0.81 -4.00 -12.61
C ARG A 179 -0.98 -5.47 -12.96
N ASP A 180 -2.22 -5.85 -13.25
CA ASP A 180 -2.50 -7.19 -13.76
C ASP A 180 -1.86 -7.41 -15.15
N GLN A 181 -1.87 -6.38 -16.00
CA GLN A 181 -1.26 -6.36 -17.32
C GLN A 181 -0.58 -5.00 -17.61
N PRO A 182 0.48 -4.96 -18.43
CA PRO A 182 1.05 -3.70 -18.91
C PRO A 182 0.08 -2.99 -19.86
N GLN A 183 0.11 -1.67 -19.85
CA GLN A 183 -0.52 -0.81 -20.86
C GLN A 183 0.49 -0.40 -21.95
N ARG A 184 1.79 -0.49 -21.66
CA ARG A 184 2.90 -0.18 -22.58
C ARG A 184 3.94 -1.30 -22.54
N THR A 185 4.35 -1.80 -23.70
CA THR A 185 5.30 -2.90 -23.86
C THR A 185 6.62 -2.41 -24.49
N TYR A 186 7.29 -1.47 -23.82
CA TYR A 186 8.41 -0.70 -24.41
C TYR A 186 9.50 -1.57 -25.05
N LEU A 187 10.00 -2.58 -24.33
CA LEU A 187 11.08 -3.43 -24.82
C LEU A 187 10.63 -4.29 -26.02
N ALA A 188 9.42 -4.84 -25.96
CA ALA A 188 8.86 -5.65 -27.04
C ALA A 188 8.69 -4.81 -28.31
N ASP A 189 8.13 -3.61 -28.17
CA ASP A 189 7.89 -2.66 -29.25
C ASP A 189 9.22 -2.22 -29.90
N ALA A 190 10.24 -1.96 -29.07
CA ALA A 190 11.58 -1.60 -29.53
C ALA A 190 12.24 -2.74 -30.33
N ILE A 191 12.22 -3.97 -29.81
CA ILE A 191 12.77 -5.14 -30.50
C ILE A 191 12.05 -5.34 -31.84
N GLN A 192 10.72 -5.26 -31.87
CA GLN A 192 9.94 -5.41 -33.09
C GLN A 192 10.27 -4.33 -34.13
N ALA A 193 10.35 -3.07 -33.73
CA ALA A 193 10.70 -1.96 -34.62
C ALA A 193 12.10 -2.16 -35.22
N LEU A 194 13.08 -2.51 -34.40
CA LEU A 194 14.47 -2.70 -34.82
C LEU A 194 14.66 -3.91 -35.73
N LEU A 195 13.96 -5.02 -35.48
CA LEU A 195 13.96 -6.18 -36.39
C LEU A 195 13.37 -5.82 -37.77
N ALA A 196 12.40 -4.89 -37.80
CA ALA A 196 11.81 -4.33 -39.00
C ALA A 196 12.65 -3.20 -39.65
N GLY A 197 13.82 -2.86 -39.08
CA GLY A 197 14.69 -1.80 -39.60
C GLY A 197 14.16 -0.38 -39.36
N LYS A 198 13.30 -0.19 -38.35
CA LYS A 198 12.72 1.10 -37.94
C LYS A 198 13.27 1.50 -36.57
N GLN A 199 13.23 2.80 -36.29
CA GLN A 199 13.46 3.30 -34.93
C GLN A 199 12.24 3.01 -34.03
N PRO A 200 12.44 2.64 -32.76
CA PRO A 200 11.38 2.57 -31.77
C PRO A 200 10.65 3.91 -31.62
N ALA A 201 9.34 3.87 -31.34
CA ALA A 201 8.58 5.10 -31.08
C ALA A 201 8.99 5.76 -29.74
N VAL A 202 9.38 4.94 -28.76
CA VAL A 202 9.98 5.36 -27.49
C VAL A 202 11.33 4.65 -27.40
N GLU A 203 12.41 5.42 -27.54
CA GLU A 203 13.78 4.88 -27.53
C GLU A 203 14.38 4.86 -26.12
N ALA A 204 13.85 5.67 -25.20
CA ALA A 204 14.31 5.69 -23.82
C ALA A 204 13.21 5.98 -22.79
N THR A 205 13.29 5.31 -21.64
CA THR A 205 12.44 5.54 -20.47
C THR A 205 13.26 5.37 -19.19
N THR A 206 12.77 5.89 -18.06
CA THR A 206 13.21 5.39 -16.75
C THR A 206 12.73 3.95 -16.56
N ALA A 207 13.46 3.14 -15.78
CA ALA A 207 13.00 1.83 -15.34
C ALA A 207 12.95 1.77 -13.81
N PRO A 208 11.75 1.82 -13.20
CA PRO A 208 11.61 1.67 -11.76
C PRO A 208 12.18 0.33 -11.27
N GLY A 209 13.20 0.39 -10.42
CA GLY A 209 13.97 -0.76 -9.93
C GLY A 209 14.87 -0.33 -8.77
N CYS A 210 15.71 -1.24 -8.25
CA CYS A 210 16.74 -0.80 -7.31
C CYS A 210 17.77 0.05 -8.04
N GLU A 211 18.04 1.25 -7.51
CA GLU A 211 18.98 2.21 -8.09
C GLU A 211 20.39 1.61 -8.15
N LEU A 212 21.05 1.74 -9.30
CA LEU A 212 22.41 1.28 -9.53
C LEU A 212 23.37 2.46 -9.47
N ASP A 213 23.93 2.68 -8.29
CA ASP A 213 24.71 3.88 -8.00
C ASP A 213 26.21 3.73 -8.33
N PHE A 214 26.53 3.33 -9.57
CA PHE A 214 27.91 3.15 -10.00
C PHE A 214 28.60 4.47 -10.41
N ASN A 215 27.87 5.59 -10.36
CA ASN A 215 28.29 6.92 -10.79
C ASN A 215 27.95 8.04 -9.79
N ALA A 216 27.53 7.75 -8.54
CA ALA A 216 27.31 8.79 -7.55
C ALA A 216 28.51 9.72 -7.47
N LYS A 217 28.23 10.99 -7.71
CA LYS A 217 29.20 12.04 -7.48
C LYS A 217 29.36 12.14 -5.96
N GLN A 218 30.43 11.58 -5.40
CA GLN A 218 30.73 11.74 -3.98
C GLN A 218 30.77 13.23 -3.66
N ILE A 219 29.85 13.70 -2.82
CA ILE A 219 29.76 15.13 -2.46
C ILE A 219 30.48 15.33 -1.13
N GLY A 220 31.79 15.57 -1.22
CA GLY A 220 32.63 15.99 -0.09
C GLY A 220 32.89 14.91 0.95
N ASP A 221 33.86 15.18 1.82
CA ASP A 221 34.17 14.33 2.96
C ASP A 221 33.12 14.53 4.07
N THR A 222 32.56 13.43 4.57
CA THR A 222 31.68 13.43 5.76
C THR A 222 32.46 12.94 6.98
N THR A 223 32.19 13.53 8.15
CA THR A 223 32.72 13.04 9.43
C THR A 223 31.84 11.96 10.06
N VAL A 224 30.63 11.74 9.52
CA VAL A 224 29.70 10.70 9.98
C VAL A 224 30.25 9.35 9.54
N THR A 225 30.31 8.36 10.44
CA THR A 225 30.77 7.00 10.12
C THR A 225 29.70 5.96 10.37
N TYR A 226 29.86 4.76 9.78
CA TYR A 226 28.90 3.69 9.95
C TYR A 226 28.78 3.24 11.41
N HIS A 227 29.89 2.84 12.03
CA HIS A 227 29.87 2.37 13.41
C HIS A 227 29.62 3.52 14.40
N GLY A 228 30.11 4.73 14.13
CA GLY A 228 29.89 5.90 14.99
C GLY A 228 28.43 6.39 14.99
N ARG A 229 27.70 6.28 13.86
CA ARG A 229 26.35 6.85 13.76
C ARG A 229 25.35 6.02 12.98
N ILE A 230 25.65 5.62 11.74
CA ILE A 230 24.63 5.05 10.84
C ILE A 230 24.05 3.73 11.36
N SER A 231 24.88 2.87 11.94
CA SER A 231 24.43 1.62 12.57
C SER A 231 23.34 1.83 13.62
N ARG A 232 23.33 2.96 14.35
CA ARG A 232 22.25 3.31 15.30
C ARG A 232 20.95 3.66 14.59
N ILE A 233 21.03 4.41 13.48
CA ILE A 233 19.87 4.78 12.67
C ILE A 233 19.26 3.52 12.05
N ILE A 234 20.09 2.69 11.41
CA ILE A 234 19.67 1.43 10.79
C ILE A 234 19.04 0.50 11.83
N GLN A 235 19.69 0.34 12.99
CA GLN A 235 19.16 -0.49 14.08
C GLN A 235 17.81 -0.01 14.60
N ARG A 236 17.63 1.30 14.76
CA ARG A 236 16.41 1.89 15.31
C ARG A 236 15.24 1.84 14.33
N HIS A 237 15.49 2.06 13.04
CA HIS A 237 14.45 2.36 12.05
C HIS A 237 14.27 1.27 10.97
N CYS A 238 15.27 0.41 10.75
CA CYS A 238 15.29 -0.50 9.60
C CYS A 238 15.29 -1.98 10.00
N LEU A 239 16.00 -2.37 11.07
CA LEU A 239 16.20 -3.79 11.43
C LEU A 239 14.95 -4.53 11.91
N GLU A 240 13.84 -3.82 12.19
CA GLU A 240 12.54 -4.47 12.41
C GLU A 240 12.09 -5.26 11.18
N CYS A 241 12.46 -4.82 9.97
CA CYS A 241 12.14 -5.52 8.73
C CYS A 241 13.41 -6.04 8.04
N HIS A 242 14.45 -5.21 7.94
CA HIS A 242 15.68 -5.50 7.21
C HIS A 242 16.73 -6.22 8.07
N ARG A 243 16.35 -7.34 8.65
CA ARG A 243 17.27 -8.28 9.32
C ARG A 243 17.23 -9.62 8.60
N GLU A 244 18.18 -10.50 8.90
CA GLU A 244 18.12 -11.89 8.45
C GLU A 244 16.82 -12.56 8.93
N GLY A 245 16.11 -13.24 8.03
CA GLY A 245 14.78 -13.80 8.29
C GLY A 245 13.66 -12.77 8.54
N GLY A 246 13.94 -11.48 8.39
CA GLY A 246 12.97 -10.40 8.52
C GLY A 246 12.06 -10.27 7.29
N LEU A 247 11.13 -9.31 7.35
CA LEU A 247 10.15 -9.04 6.28
C LEU A 247 10.74 -8.24 5.10
N GLY A 248 11.88 -7.60 5.31
CA GLY A 248 12.58 -6.86 4.25
C GLY A 248 13.18 -7.82 3.23
N PRO A 249 13.26 -7.43 1.95
CA PRO A 249 13.77 -8.30 0.89
C PRO A 249 15.28 -8.61 1.00
N PHE A 250 16.00 -7.84 1.81
CA PHE A 250 17.42 -8.03 2.10
C PHE A 250 17.75 -7.51 3.51
N PRO A 251 18.77 -8.09 4.17
CA PRO A 251 19.23 -7.60 5.47
C PRO A 251 19.98 -6.26 5.32
N LEU A 252 20.01 -5.48 6.40
CA LEU A 252 20.80 -4.25 6.55
C LEU A 252 21.64 -4.28 7.84
N GLY A 253 21.85 -5.48 8.40
CA GLY A 253 22.47 -5.67 9.71
C GLY A 253 23.95 -5.34 9.76
N THR A 254 24.63 -5.30 8.61
CA THR A 254 26.07 -5.05 8.53
C THR A 254 26.42 -3.83 7.68
N TYR A 255 27.66 -3.34 7.82
CA TYR A 255 28.20 -2.31 6.94
C TYR A 255 28.10 -2.69 5.46
N ALA A 256 28.47 -3.94 5.13
CA ALA A 256 28.51 -4.40 3.74
C ALA A 256 27.11 -4.40 3.12
N ASP A 257 26.11 -4.81 3.89
CA ASP A 257 24.72 -4.79 3.44
C ASP A 257 24.23 -3.37 3.14
N VAL A 258 24.48 -2.43 4.05
CA VAL A 258 24.05 -1.04 3.89
C VAL A 258 24.79 -0.37 2.73
N ALA A 259 26.09 -0.62 2.60
CA ALA A 259 26.89 -0.10 1.49
C ALA A 259 26.45 -0.65 0.13
N ALA A 260 26.16 -1.96 0.04
CA ALA A 260 25.71 -2.61 -1.18
C ALA A 260 24.35 -2.10 -1.68
N HIS A 261 23.51 -1.57 -0.78
CA HIS A 261 22.18 -1.06 -1.09
C HIS A 261 22.08 0.47 -0.98
N ALA A 262 23.21 1.19 -0.90
CA ALA A 262 23.25 2.62 -0.58
C ALA A 262 22.36 3.48 -1.49
N GLY A 263 22.43 3.30 -2.81
CA GLY A 263 21.60 4.05 -3.77
C GLY A 263 20.11 3.83 -3.54
N MET A 264 19.69 2.59 -3.29
CA MET A 264 18.29 2.30 -3.00
C MET A 264 17.84 2.91 -1.66
N ILE A 265 18.68 2.84 -0.63
CA ILE A 265 18.41 3.44 0.69
C ILE A 265 18.25 4.95 0.55
N GLU A 266 19.14 5.61 -0.20
CA GLU A 266 19.02 7.04 -0.52
C GLU A 266 17.68 7.34 -1.20
N THR A 267 17.36 6.63 -2.28
CA THR A 267 16.13 6.82 -3.05
C THR A 267 14.87 6.73 -2.20
N VAL A 268 14.74 5.72 -1.33
CA VAL A 268 13.53 5.56 -0.49
C VAL A 268 13.43 6.60 0.62
N ILE A 269 14.56 7.05 1.15
CA ILE A 269 14.61 8.10 2.18
C ILE A 269 14.27 9.46 1.58
N GLU A 270 14.79 9.78 0.39
CA GLU A 270 14.46 11.01 -0.33
C GLU A 270 12.98 11.07 -0.70
N LYS A 271 12.43 9.96 -1.22
CA LYS A 271 11.01 9.84 -1.57
C LYS A 271 10.09 9.71 -0.35
N LYS A 272 10.66 9.55 0.85
CA LYS A 272 9.95 9.31 2.12
C LYS A 272 8.98 8.13 2.04
N THR A 273 9.40 7.08 1.36
CA THR A 273 8.66 5.81 1.26
C THR A 273 9.14 4.79 2.28
N MET A 274 10.39 4.94 2.77
CA MET A 274 10.95 4.15 3.88
C MET A 274 11.68 5.05 4.89
N PRO A 275 11.69 4.68 6.18
CA PRO A 275 10.81 3.69 6.80
C PRO A 275 9.33 4.07 6.59
N PRO A 276 8.42 3.09 6.41
CA PRO A 276 7.07 3.37 5.96
C PRO A 276 6.28 4.04 7.08
N TRP A 277 6.03 5.34 6.94
CA TRP A 277 5.25 6.14 7.87
C TRP A 277 4.68 7.36 7.15
N PHE A 278 3.36 7.42 7.04
CA PHE A 278 2.68 8.39 6.18
C PHE A 278 1.80 9.38 6.95
N ALA A 279 1.82 9.33 8.29
CA ALA A 279 1.16 10.33 9.11
C ALA A 279 1.87 11.69 8.97
N ALA A 280 1.09 12.76 8.87
CA ALA A 280 1.62 14.11 8.84
C ALA A 280 2.33 14.44 10.16
N ALA A 281 3.41 15.23 10.08
CA ALA A 281 4.17 15.63 11.25
C ALA A 281 3.33 16.50 12.20
N PRO A 282 3.52 16.38 13.53
CA PRO A 282 2.85 17.24 14.50
C PRO A 282 3.07 18.73 14.20
N GLY A 283 1.98 19.50 14.07
CA GLY A 283 2.04 20.95 13.80
C GLY A 283 1.85 21.38 12.35
N GLN A 284 1.72 20.45 11.40
CA GLN A 284 1.27 20.75 10.02
C GLN A 284 -0.27 20.74 9.86
N THR A 285 -1.02 20.44 10.92
CA THR A 285 -2.47 20.51 10.92
C THR A 285 -2.92 21.95 11.18
N GLU A 286 -3.65 22.55 10.22
CA GLU A 286 -4.02 23.98 10.17
C GLU A 286 -4.92 24.49 11.31
N THR A 287 -5.22 23.70 12.35
CA THR A 287 -6.16 24.12 13.39
C THR A 287 -5.53 24.02 14.79
N THR A 288 -5.20 25.19 15.34
CA THR A 288 -4.95 25.47 16.77
C THR A 288 -3.95 24.58 17.49
N LYS A 289 -2.73 25.11 17.75
CA LYS A 289 -1.67 24.57 18.64
C LYS A 289 -2.02 23.22 19.31
N PRO A 290 -1.90 22.08 18.61
CA PRO A 290 -2.14 20.80 19.24
C PRO A 290 -0.93 20.46 20.12
N GLN A 291 -1.17 19.80 21.25
CA GLN A 291 -0.14 18.92 21.84
C GLN A 291 0.44 18.06 20.71
N PRO A 292 1.78 17.88 20.63
CA PRO A 292 2.34 17.04 19.59
C PRO A 292 1.73 15.63 19.70
N LEU A 293 1.08 15.16 18.64
CA LEU A 293 0.59 13.79 18.57
C LEU A 293 1.81 12.86 18.51
N ILE A 294 2.01 12.07 19.57
CA ILE A 294 3.10 11.10 19.64
C ILE A 294 2.51 9.71 19.38
N TRP A 295 3.11 9.00 18.44
CA TRP A 295 2.72 7.64 18.10
C TRP A 295 3.69 6.65 18.75
N GLU A 296 3.16 5.61 19.37
CA GLU A 296 3.96 4.56 20.02
C GLU A 296 4.86 3.83 19.01
N ASN A 297 4.34 3.65 17.79
CA ASN A 297 4.96 2.89 16.72
C ASN A 297 5.45 3.77 15.55
N ASP A 298 5.76 5.04 15.81
CA ASP A 298 6.41 5.91 14.82
C ASP A 298 7.80 5.38 14.47
N ARG A 299 7.99 5.05 13.19
CA ARG A 299 9.26 4.58 12.65
C ARG A 299 9.96 5.60 11.76
N SER A 300 9.36 6.77 11.57
CA SER A 300 9.92 7.82 10.72
C SER A 300 11.31 8.25 11.18
N LEU A 301 12.11 8.69 10.21
CA LEU A 301 13.41 9.31 10.50
C LEU A 301 13.18 10.74 10.97
N SER A 302 13.86 11.13 12.05
CA SER A 302 13.96 12.55 12.37
C SER A 302 14.68 13.30 11.24
N ALA A 303 14.48 14.61 11.13
CA ALA A 303 15.19 15.42 10.13
C ALA A 303 16.72 15.25 10.26
N HIS A 304 17.22 15.18 11.49
CA HIS A 304 18.64 14.99 11.78
C HIS A 304 19.15 13.60 11.38
N ASP A 305 18.46 12.52 11.75
CA ASP A 305 18.85 11.15 11.36
C ASP A 305 18.83 11.00 9.84
N ARG A 306 17.80 11.56 9.17
CA ARG A 306 17.70 11.56 7.72
C ARG A 306 18.88 12.28 7.07
N ASP A 307 19.21 13.48 7.52
CA ASP A 307 20.27 14.29 6.91
C ASP A 307 21.65 13.64 7.10
N GLU A 308 21.94 13.05 8.26
CA GLU A 308 23.20 12.34 8.50
C GLU A 308 23.31 11.04 7.70
N LEU A 309 22.22 10.29 7.57
CA LEU A 309 22.18 9.08 6.74
C LEU A 309 22.43 9.44 5.26
N LEU A 310 21.74 10.45 4.73
CA LEU A 310 21.98 10.93 3.35
C LEU A 310 23.40 11.47 3.16
N ALA A 311 23.94 12.20 4.14
CA ALA A 311 25.32 12.68 4.08
C ALA A 311 26.33 11.53 4.05
N TRP A 312 26.11 10.46 4.81
CA TRP A 312 26.97 9.27 4.79
C TRP A 312 26.87 8.50 3.47
N LEU A 313 25.66 8.30 2.95
CA LEU A 313 25.40 7.60 1.69
C LEU A 313 26.14 8.27 0.51
N ARG A 314 26.13 9.61 0.49
CA ARG A 314 26.78 10.45 -0.53
C ARG A 314 28.27 10.72 -0.29
N GLY A 315 28.73 10.54 0.95
CA GLY A 315 30.06 10.95 1.43
C GLY A 315 31.11 9.84 1.44
N GLY A 316 31.02 8.89 0.50
CA GLY A 316 32.00 7.79 0.40
C GLY A 316 31.88 6.71 1.48
N GLN A 317 30.83 6.75 2.30
CA GLN A 317 30.42 5.68 3.22
C GLN A 317 31.52 5.23 4.19
N PRO A 318 32.21 6.13 4.92
CA PRO A 318 33.30 5.72 5.81
C PRO A 318 32.82 4.76 6.91
N ARG A 319 33.54 3.66 7.10
CA ARG A 319 33.18 2.59 8.05
C ARG A 319 33.28 3.03 9.51
N GLY A 320 34.33 3.75 9.89
CA GLY A 320 34.62 4.11 11.29
C GLY A 320 35.17 2.95 12.12
N ASP A 321 35.36 3.18 13.42
CA ASP A 321 35.84 2.18 14.38
C ASP A 321 34.69 1.30 14.87
N GLU A 322 34.85 -0.02 14.79
CA GLU A 322 33.86 -1.00 15.24
C GLU A 322 33.57 -0.89 16.75
N ALA A 323 34.53 -0.40 17.55
CA ALA A 323 34.33 -0.17 18.98
C ALA A 323 33.27 0.91 19.29
N ASP A 324 32.96 1.78 18.33
CA ASP A 324 31.93 2.82 18.47
C ASP A 324 30.51 2.31 18.16
N ALA A 325 30.36 1.07 17.68
CA ALA A 325 29.07 0.50 17.32
C ALA A 325 28.12 0.38 18.53
N PRO A 326 26.80 0.56 18.35
CA PRO A 326 25.85 0.26 19.42
C PRO A 326 25.84 -1.24 19.71
N ALA A 327 25.38 -1.62 20.90
CA ALA A 327 25.08 -3.01 21.20
C ALA A 327 24.07 -3.56 20.15
N PRO A 328 24.31 -4.75 19.57
CA PRO A 328 23.37 -5.36 18.64
C PRO A 328 22.02 -5.67 19.31
N VAL A 329 20.93 -5.35 18.63
CA VAL A 329 19.58 -5.75 18.97
C VAL A 329 19.43 -7.21 18.60
N VAL A 330 18.98 -8.01 19.57
CA VAL A 330 18.69 -9.43 19.39
C VAL A 330 17.19 -9.57 19.17
N PHE A 331 16.81 -10.20 18.07
CA PHE A 331 15.43 -10.56 17.78
C PHE A 331 15.21 -12.02 18.16
N PRO A 332 14.06 -12.39 18.76
CA PRO A 332 13.72 -13.78 19.00
C PRO A 332 13.64 -14.58 17.70
N ASP A 333 14.20 -15.80 17.70
CA ASP A 333 14.21 -16.70 16.53
C ASP A 333 12.81 -17.31 16.23
N SER A 334 11.89 -17.28 17.19
CA SER A 334 10.58 -17.92 17.08
C SER A 334 9.43 -16.93 17.05
N TRP A 335 9.10 -16.33 18.19
CA TRP A 335 7.96 -15.42 18.37
C TRP A 335 8.46 -14.13 19.04
N GLN A 336 8.15 -12.99 18.42
CA GLN A 336 8.42 -11.65 18.96
C GLN A 336 7.65 -11.38 20.25
N ILE A 337 6.47 -11.98 20.42
CA ILE A 337 5.64 -11.82 21.63
C ILE A 337 6.15 -12.62 22.84
N GLY A 338 7.16 -13.48 22.65
CA GLY A 338 7.54 -14.51 23.63
C GLY A 338 6.84 -15.83 23.35
N THR A 339 6.94 -16.82 24.27
CA THR A 339 6.31 -18.13 24.08
C THR A 339 4.79 -18.02 24.06
N PRO A 340 4.10 -18.36 22.95
CA PRO A 340 2.64 -18.31 22.90
C PRO A 340 2.00 -19.37 23.79
N ASP A 341 0.87 -19.04 24.40
CA ASP A 341 0.02 -19.99 25.14
C ASP A 341 -0.81 -20.87 24.20
N ALA A 342 -1.10 -20.37 23.00
CA ALA A 342 -1.72 -21.14 21.92
C ALA A 342 -1.19 -20.71 20.55
N VAL A 343 -1.12 -21.68 19.65
CA VAL A 343 -0.74 -21.48 18.25
C VAL A 343 -1.75 -22.19 17.36
N TRP A 344 -2.25 -21.49 16.36
CA TRP A 344 -3.14 -22.04 15.33
C TRP A 344 -2.51 -21.82 13.96
N GLU A 345 -2.46 -22.88 13.15
CA GLU A 345 -1.80 -22.90 11.84
C GLU A 345 -2.77 -23.46 10.79
N PHE A 346 -2.60 -23.04 9.55
CA PHE A 346 -3.37 -23.61 8.44
C PHE A 346 -3.12 -25.11 8.32
N ALA A 347 -4.19 -25.89 8.14
CA ALA A 347 -4.08 -27.34 7.98
C ALA A 347 -3.31 -27.71 6.70
N GLU A 348 -3.55 -26.97 5.62
CA GLU A 348 -2.91 -27.15 4.32
C GLU A 348 -2.25 -25.86 3.86
N ALA A 349 -1.18 -25.99 3.07
CA ALA A 349 -0.54 -24.83 2.46
C ALA A 349 -1.35 -24.34 1.25
N ILE A 350 -1.46 -23.03 1.10
CA ILE A 350 -2.13 -22.39 -0.04
C ILE A 350 -1.14 -22.29 -1.21
N PRO A 351 -1.45 -22.83 -2.41
CA PRO A 351 -0.62 -22.65 -3.59
C PRO A 351 -0.75 -21.23 -4.15
N ILE A 352 0.39 -20.63 -4.49
CA ILE A 352 0.50 -19.25 -4.98
C ILE A 352 1.15 -19.26 -6.35
N LYS A 353 0.51 -18.57 -7.29
CA LYS A 353 0.99 -18.45 -8.67
C LYS A 353 2.25 -17.59 -8.74
N ALA A 354 3.05 -17.78 -9.79
CA ALA A 354 4.20 -16.92 -10.07
C ALA A 354 3.81 -15.50 -10.49
N THR A 355 2.71 -15.36 -11.24
CA THR A 355 2.28 -14.10 -11.86
C THR A 355 0.76 -13.89 -11.76
N GLY A 356 0.32 -12.69 -12.11
CA GLY A 356 -1.09 -12.29 -12.15
C GLY A 356 -1.67 -11.94 -10.78
N VAL A 357 -2.99 -11.88 -10.69
CA VAL A 357 -3.73 -11.60 -9.46
C VAL A 357 -4.20 -12.89 -8.77
N MET A 358 -4.11 -12.91 -7.44
CA MET A 358 -4.71 -13.93 -6.60
C MET A 358 -6.02 -13.37 -6.01
N PRO A 359 -7.17 -14.06 -6.15
CA PRO A 359 -8.36 -13.67 -5.40
C PRO A 359 -8.09 -13.86 -3.90
N TYR A 360 -8.74 -13.04 -3.08
CA TYR A 360 -8.72 -13.20 -1.62
C TYR A 360 -9.01 -14.65 -1.23
N GLN A 361 -8.15 -15.22 -0.39
CA GLN A 361 -8.34 -16.56 0.15
C GLN A 361 -8.90 -16.45 1.56
N TYR A 362 -9.89 -17.29 1.88
CA TYR A 362 -10.47 -17.35 3.22
C TYR A 362 -10.15 -18.69 3.85
N VAL A 363 -9.49 -18.68 5.01
CA VAL A 363 -9.18 -19.88 5.78
C VAL A 363 -9.85 -19.77 7.14
N THR A 364 -10.60 -20.79 7.55
CA THR A 364 -11.20 -20.85 8.89
C THR A 364 -10.45 -21.86 9.73
N VAL A 365 -10.02 -21.45 10.93
CA VAL A 365 -9.30 -22.31 11.87
C VAL A 365 -10.08 -22.41 13.19
N ASP A 366 -10.40 -23.63 13.59
CA ASP A 366 -11.05 -23.90 14.87
C ASP A 366 -10.07 -23.70 16.03
N THR A 367 -10.44 -22.88 17.02
CA THR A 367 -9.53 -22.63 18.15
C THR A 367 -9.44 -23.80 19.12
N GLY A 368 -10.45 -24.67 19.16
CA GLY A 368 -10.56 -25.76 20.13
C GLY A 368 -10.71 -25.30 21.59
N LEU A 369 -10.98 -24.01 21.83
CA LEU A 369 -11.03 -23.44 23.17
C LEU A 369 -12.19 -23.99 23.99
N MET A 370 -11.87 -24.52 25.17
CA MET A 370 -12.85 -25.07 26.12
C MET A 370 -13.48 -23.99 27.02
N GLU A 371 -12.85 -22.82 27.09
CA GLU A 371 -13.29 -21.62 27.80
C GLU A 371 -12.84 -20.36 27.05
N SER A 372 -13.52 -19.24 27.28
CA SER A 372 -13.12 -17.96 26.70
C SER A 372 -11.81 -17.46 27.30
N LYS A 373 -11.02 -16.73 26.53
CA LYS A 373 -9.72 -16.20 26.93
C LYS A 373 -9.62 -14.71 26.68
N TRP A 374 -8.82 -14.06 27.51
CA TRP A 374 -8.35 -12.69 27.31
C TRP A 374 -6.99 -12.75 26.65
N VAL A 375 -6.86 -12.16 25.47
CA VAL A 375 -5.62 -12.20 24.66
C VAL A 375 -4.90 -10.86 24.76
N GLN A 376 -3.72 -10.87 25.38
CA GLN A 376 -2.89 -9.68 25.62
C GLN A 376 -1.89 -9.44 24.48
N ALA A 377 -1.47 -10.49 23.78
CA ALA A 377 -0.63 -10.35 22.60
C ALA A 377 -1.03 -11.33 21.49
N ILE A 378 -0.92 -10.89 20.24
CA ILE A 378 -1.16 -11.65 19.02
C ILE A 378 0.04 -11.42 18.11
N GLU A 379 0.58 -12.50 17.54
CA GLU A 379 1.57 -12.43 16.48
C GLU A 379 1.12 -13.31 15.32
N ILE A 380 1.14 -12.76 14.11
CA ILE A 380 0.80 -13.49 12.89
C ILE A 380 2.08 -13.70 12.09
N GLN A 381 2.36 -14.95 11.74
CA GLN A 381 3.53 -15.32 10.95
C GLN A 381 3.07 -15.89 9.62
N ALA A 382 3.33 -15.14 8.55
CA ALA A 382 3.22 -15.64 7.20
C ALA A 382 4.16 -16.82 7.01
N GLY A 383 3.69 -17.92 6.42
CA GLY A 383 4.55 -19.05 6.06
C GLY A 383 5.49 -18.67 4.91
N ASN A 384 5.07 -17.75 4.05
CA ASN A 384 5.93 -17.10 3.06
C ASN A 384 5.69 -15.57 3.04
N PRO A 385 6.51 -14.78 3.76
CA PRO A 385 6.34 -13.33 3.83
C PRO A 385 6.60 -12.61 2.49
N GLU A 386 7.24 -13.25 1.50
CA GLU A 386 7.49 -12.62 0.20
C GLU A 386 6.24 -12.44 -0.66
N VAL A 387 5.18 -13.19 -0.35
CA VAL A 387 3.93 -13.24 -1.14
C VAL A 387 2.69 -12.89 -0.33
N VAL A 388 2.73 -12.95 1.01
CA VAL A 388 1.64 -12.47 1.86
C VAL A 388 1.71 -10.96 1.99
N HIS A 389 0.74 -10.26 1.39
CA HIS A 389 0.66 -8.81 1.44
C HIS A 389 -0.12 -8.30 2.65
N HIS A 390 -1.23 -8.95 3.02
CA HIS A 390 -1.86 -8.73 4.32
C HIS A 390 -2.70 -9.92 4.77
N VAL A 391 -2.96 -9.97 6.08
CA VAL A 391 -3.89 -10.90 6.72
C VAL A 391 -4.84 -10.10 7.59
N ILE A 392 -6.14 -10.38 7.48
CA ILE A 392 -7.15 -9.89 8.42
C ILE A 392 -7.72 -11.11 9.13
N ILE A 393 -7.73 -11.09 10.46
CA ILE A 393 -8.34 -12.15 11.27
C ILE A 393 -9.61 -11.58 11.92
N THR A 394 -10.74 -12.20 11.64
CA THR A 394 -11.98 -11.99 12.39
C THR A 394 -12.30 -13.21 13.25
N VAL A 395 -13.16 -13.02 14.25
CA VAL A 395 -13.55 -14.07 15.19
C VAL A 395 -15.02 -14.42 14.96
N ARG A 396 -15.30 -15.67 14.62
CA ARG A 396 -16.66 -16.20 14.48
C ARG A 396 -17.02 -17.03 15.72
N GLN A 397 -18.18 -16.77 16.31
CA GLN A 397 -18.68 -17.60 17.41
C GLN A 397 -19.38 -18.85 16.85
N PRO A 398 -19.23 -20.03 17.49
CA PRO A 398 -19.71 -21.31 16.98
C PRO A 398 -21.24 -21.34 16.75
N ASP A 399 -22.01 -20.54 17.50
CA ASP A 399 -23.48 -20.48 17.41
C ASP A 399 -24.01 -19.15 16.84
N SER A 400 -23.15 -18.32 16.25
CA SER A 400 -23.57 -17.05 15.65
C SER A 400 -24.15 -17.25 14.25
N THR A 401 -25.26 -16.58 13.93
CA THR A 401 -25.70 -16.45 12.54
C THR A 401 -24.64 -15.68 11.76
N PRO A 402 -24.17 -16.18 10.59
CA PRO A 402 -23.21 -15.45 9.78
C PRO A 402 -23.71 -14.03 9.53
N ALA A 403 -22.90 -13.05 9.92
CA ALA A 403 -23.19 -11.65 9.61
C ALA A 403 -23.06 -11.45 8.10
N SER A 404 -23.74 -10.44 7.54
CA SER A 404 -23.48 -10.08 6.15
C SER A 404 -22.00 -9.68 6.01
N PRO A 405 -21.31 -9.91 4.88
CA PRO A 405 -19.90 -9.53 4.70
C PRO A 405 -19.62 -8.06 5.09
N ARG A 406 -20.56 -7.16 4.75
CA ARG A 406 -20.54 -5.75 5.16
C ARG A 406 -20.47 -5.54 6.69
N ALA A 407 -21.28 -6.29 7.43
CA ALA A 407 -21.32 -6.20 8.88
C ALA A 407 -20.07 -6.81 9.51
N GLU A 408 -19.53 -7.89 8.93
CA GLU A 408 -18.24 -8.45 9.35
C GLU A 408 -17.09 -7.45 9.14
N GLU A 409 -17.07 -6.72 8.01
CA GLU A 409 -16.10 -5.63 7.75
C GLU A 409 -16.26 -4.45 8.74
N GLU A 410 -17.50 -4.04 9.04
CA GLU A 410 -17.80 -2.93 9.95
C GLU A 410 -17.62 -3.30 11.44
N ASP A 411 -17.72 -4.56 11.83
CA ASP A 411 -17.52 -5.05 13.21
C ASP A 411 -16.03 -5.15 13.60
N GLY A 412 -15.14 -4.86 12.65
CA GLY A 412 -13.71 -4.72 12.89
C GLY A 412 -12.95 -6.04 12.82
N LEU A 413 -11.62 -5.91 12.84
CA LEU A 413 -10.70 -7.05 12.88
C LEU A 413 -10.25 -7.37 14.30
N TRP A 414 -9.98 -8.64 14.57
CA TRP A 414 -9.43 -9.13 15.83
C TRP A 414 -7.89 -9.14 15.86
N GLY A 415 -7.27 -9.36 14.70
CA GLY A 415 -5.83 -9.23 14.50
C GLY A 415 -5.55 -8.97 13.03
N GLY A 416 -4.37 -8.45 12.72
CA GLY A 416 -3.98 -8.14 11.34
C GLY A 416 -2.48 -8.23 11.12
N TYR A 417 -2.10 -8.59 9.91
CA TYR A 417 -0.73 -8.59 9.46
C TYR A 417 -0.63 -7.69 8.23
N VAL A 418 0.35 -6.81 8.24
CA VAL A 418 0.88 -6.15 7.05
C VAL A 418 2.42 -6.19 7.15
N PRO A 419 3.16 -6.09 6.04
CA PRO A 419 4.59 -5.86 6.09
C PRO A 419 4.93 -4.74 7.09
N GLY A 420 5.82 -5.03 8.03
CA GLY A 420 6.21 -4.09 9.10
C GLY A 420 5.24 -3.99 10.29
N GLN A 421 4.20 -4.83 10.36
CA GLN A 421 3.33 -4.95 11.53
C GLN A 421 2.71 -6.35 11.60
N ALA A 422 3.37 -7.25 12.32
CA ALA A 422 2.92 -8.61 12.59
C ALA A 422 2.43 -8.82 14.03
N VAL A 423 2.78 -7.90 14.94
CA VAL A 423 2.57 -8.01 16.38
C VAL A 423 1.53 -7.00 16.85
N TRP A 424 0.56 -7.50 17.61
CA TRP A 424 -0.42 -6.71 18.35
C TRP A 424 -0.23 -7.02 19.83
N GLN A 425 0.49 -6.17 20.53
CA GLN A 425 0.76 -6.32 21.95
C GLN A 425 0.10 -5.19 22.73
N TYR A 426 -0.50 -5.54 23.87
CA TYR A 426 -1.19 -4.61 24.74
C TYR A 426 -0.51 -4.54 26.12
N PRO A 427 -0.48 -3.34 26.75
CA PRO A 427 0.04 -3.20 28.10
C PRO A 427 -0.79 -4.02 29.10
N GLU A 428 -0.23 -4.26 30.29
CA GLU A 428 -0.95 -4.95 31.35
C GLU A 428 -2.30 -4.27 31.66
N GLY A 429 -3.33 -5.08 31.87
CA GLY A 429 -4.71 -4.60 32.08
C GLY A 429 -5.50 -4.36 30.79
N TYR A 430 -4.90 -4.51 29.61
CA TYR A 430 -5.58 -4.41 28.32
C TYR A 430 -5.53 -5.75 27.59
N ALA A 431 -6.66 -6.19 27.05
CA ALA A 431 -6.71 -7.42 26.26
C ALA A 431 -7.89 -7.43 25.29
N ARG A 432 -7.81 -8.29 24.27
CA ARG A 432 -8.93 -8.61 23.38
C ARG A 432 -9.65 -9.86 23.88
N TYR A 433 -10.95 -9.93 23.65
CA TYR A 433 -11.72 -11.12 24.00
C TYR A 433 -11.62 -12.18 22.90
N LEU A 434 -11.43 -13.44 23.29
CA LEU A 434 -11.53 -14.61 22.42
C LEU A 434 -12.54 -15.60 23.00
N PRO A 435 -13.71 -15.80 22.37
CA PRO A 435 -14.78 -16.63 22.93
C PRO A 435 -14.44 -18.12 22.95
N LYS A 436 -15.02 -18.85 23.90
CA LYS A 436 -15.04 -20.32 23.91
C LYS A 436 -15.53 -20.86 22.55
N GLY A 437 -14.84 -21.86 22.03
CA GLY A 437 -15.20 -22.55 20.78
C GLY A 437 -15.17 -21.67 19.53
N ALA A 438 -14.58 -20.47 19.59
CA ALA A 438 -14.53 -19.57 18.45
C ALA A 438 -13.73 -20.15 17.29
N GLN A 439 -14.04 -19.68 16.08
CA GLN A 439 -13.26 -19.92 14.88
C GLN A 439 -12.55 -18.62 14.48
N LEU A 440 -11.30 -18.73 14.05
CA LEU A 440 -10.56 -17.63 13.46
C LEU A 440 -10.74 -17.67 11.95
N VAL A 441 -11.29 -16.61 11.37
CA VAL A 441 -11.46 -16.48 9.91
C VAL A 441 -10.37 -15.55 9.39
N PHE A 442 -9.44 -16.11 8.62
CA PHE A 442 -8.35 -15.42 7.98
C PHE A 442 -8.77 -15.01 6.58
N GLN A 443 -8.75 -13.72 6.29
CA GLN A 443 -8.79 -13.18 4.95
C GLN A 443 -7.36 -12.87 4.50
N MET A 444 -6.89 -13.62 3.52
CA MET A 444 -5.52 -13.56 3.00
C MET A 444 -5.49 -12.83 1.67
N HIS A 445 -4.58 -11.86 1.55
CA HIS A 445 -4.26 -11.21 0.29
C HIS A 445 -2.81 -11.51 -0.11
N TYR A 446 -2.66 -12.13 -1.28
CA TYR A 446 -1.36 -12.52 -1.82
C TYR A 446 -0.97 -11.65 -3.01
N THR A 447 0.31 -11.28 -3.07
CA THR A 447 0.91 -10.61 -4.23
C THR A 447 1.99 -11.54 -4.82
N PRO A 448 1.75 -12.16 -5.98
CA PRO A 448 2.76 -12.93 -6.68
C PRO A 448 4.06 -12.14 -6.92
N ASN A 449 5.20 -12.82 -6.82
CA ASN A 449 6.53 -12.21 -6.82
C ASN A 449 7.44 -12.66 -7.98
N GLY A 450 6.88 -13.38 -8.96
CA GLY A 450 7.62 -13.94 -10.09
C GLY A 450 7.93 -15.44 -9.95
N MET A 451 7.71 -16.05 -8.78
CA MET A 451 7.94 -17.48 -8.54
C MET A 451 6.71 -18.15 -7.93
N ALA A 452 6.36 -19.34 -8.45
CA ALA A 452 5.30 -20.14 -7.86
C ALA A 452 5.78 -20.71 -6.51
N THR A 453 4.94 -20.61 -5.49
CA THR A 453 5.30 -20.97 -4.12
C THR A 453 4.07 -21.38 -3.33
N THR A 454 4.21 -21.56 -2.02
CA THR A 454 3.11 -21.86 -1.11
C THR A 454 3.20 -21.02 0.17
N ASP A 455 2.07 -20.73 0.80
CA ASP A 455 2.02 -20.14 2.13
C ASP A 455 1.32 -21.06 3.12
N ARG A 456 1.83 -21.10 4.36
CA ARG A 456 1.18 -21.76 5.48
C ARG A 456 1.25 -20.87 6.71
N THR A 457 0.37 -19.87 6.73
CA THR A 457 0.29 -18.89 7.82
C THR A 457 -0.13 -19.51 9.14
N ARG A 458 0.41 -18.97 10.24
CA ARG A 458 0.04 -19.30 11.62
C ARG A 458 -0.13 -18.05 12.48
N VAL A 459 -0.86 -18.18 13.57
CA VAL A 459 -1.05 -17.14 14.60
C VAL A 459 -0.73 -17.70 15.98
N GLY A 460 0.05 -16.95 16.75
CA GLY A 460 0.36 -17.23 18.14
C GLY A 460 -0.27 -16.17 19.04
N VAL A 461 -0.70 -16.57 20.23
CA VAL A 461 -1.27 -15.66 21.23
C VAL A 461 -0.72 -15.87 22.62
N ILE A 462 -0.65 -14.80 23.40
CA ILE A 462 -0.42 -14.85 24.85
C ILE A 462 -1.68 -14.37 25.56
N TYR A 463 -2.13 -15.14 26.54
CA TYR A 463 -3.26 -14.82 27.37
C TYR A 463 -2.88 -13.85 28.49
N ALA A 464 -3.81 -12.96 28.84
CA ALA A 464 -3.69 -12.15 30.03
C ALA A 464 -3.71 -13.06 31.27
N LYS A 465 -2.79 -12.82 32.20
CA LYS A 465 -2.67 -13.59 33.45
C LYS A 465 -3.83 -13.32 34.42
N GLU A 466 -4.33 -12.09 34.40
CA GLU A 466 -5.46 -11.62 35.18
C GLU A 466 -6.54 -11.05 34.25
N PRO A 467 -7.81 -11.01 34.67
CA PRO A 467 -8.84 -10.32 33.91
C PRO A 467 -8.45 -8.87 33.59
N PRO A 468 -8.58 -8.40 32.34
CA PRO A 468 -8.18 -7.05 31.96
C PRO A 468 -9.12 -6.02 32.57
N HIS A 469 -8.59 -4.83 32.85
CA HIS A 469 -9.37 -3.65 33.19
C HIS A 469 -10.10 -3.09 31.97
N HIS A 470 -9.49 -3.24 30.78
CA HIS A 470 -9.96 -2.66 29.55
C HIS A 470 -10.00 -3.71 28.43
N GLU A 471 -11.19 -3.98 27.90
CA GLU A 471 -11.34 -4.76 26.68
C GLU A 471 -11.06 -3.87 25.47
N VAL A 472 -10.09 -4.26 24.66
CA VAL A 472 -9.74 -3.59 23.41
C VAL A 472 -10.62 -4.08 22.27
N ARG A 473 -11.26 -3.13 21.59
CA ARG A 473 -12.20 -3.34 20.48
C ARG A 473 -11.76 -2.54 19.26
N VAL A 474 -12.22 -2.97 18.09
CA VAL A 474 -12.04 -2.26 16.82
C VAL A 474 -13.41 -2.03 16.20
N LYS A 475 -13.65 -0.86 15.62
CA LYS A 475 -14.88 -0.58 14.85
C LYS A 475 -14.52 0.02 13.50
N GLY A 476 -15.16 -0.47 12.43
CA GLY A 476 -15.06 0.11 11.09
C GLY A 476 -15.99 1.30 10.90
N ILE A 477 -15.48 2.38 10.31
CA ILE A 477 -16.23 3.55 9.86
C ILE A 477 -16.26 3.52 8.34
N ALA A 478 -17.39 3.10 7.76
CA ALA A 478 -17.46 2.73 6.34
C ALA A 478 -18.51 3.51 5.55
N ASN A 479 -18.25 3.73 4.25
CA ASN A 479 -19.25 4.20 3.29
C ASN A 479 -19.33 3.27 2.08
N HIS A 480 -20.29 2.35 2.08
CA HIS A 480 -20.49 1.39 0.98
C HIS A 480 -21.20 1.99 -0.25
N ARG A 481 -21.47 3.29 -0.27
CA ARG A 481 -22.19 3.99 -1.36
C ARG A 481 -21.28 4.90 -2.18
N ILE A 482 -19.96 4.83 -1.98
CA ILE A 482 -19.00 5.62 -2.75
C ILE A 482 -19.23 5.46 -4.26
N GLN A 483 -19.01 6.56 -4.98
CA GLN A 483 -19.07 6.58 -6.43
C GLN A 483 -18.02 7.54 -6.96
N ILE A 484 -16.86 7.00 -7.33
CA ILE A 484 -15.71 7.79 -7.78
C ILE A 484 -15.82 7.98 -9.30
N PRO A 485 -15.97 9.21 -9.81
CA PRO A 485 -16.14 9.45 -11.24
C PRO A 485 -14.90 9.08 -12.06
N PRO A 486 -15.06 8.73 -13.36
CA PRO A 486 -13.95 8.59 -14.29
C PRO A 486 -13.08 9.84 -14.35
N GLY A 487 -11.76 9.68 -14.45
CA GLY A 487 -10.80 10.77 -14.63
C GLY A 487 -10.62 11.69 -13.41
N ALA A 488 -11.29 11.43 -12.28
CA ALA A 488 -11.23 12.30 -11.11
C ALA A 488 -9.89 12.14 -10.37
N ALA A 489 -9.03 13.15 -10.39
CA ALA A 489 -7.70 13.10 -9.77
C ALA A 489 -7.69 13.21 -8.23
N HIS A 490 -8.80 13.67 -7.61
CA HIS A 490 -8.85 13.96 -6.18
C HIS A 490 -10.29 13.94 -5.63
N HIS A 491 -11.00 12.84 -5.88
CA HIS A 491 -12.41 12.69 -5.47
C HIS A 491 -12.53 12.43 -3.97
N ARG A 492 -13.34 13.23 -3.27
CA ARG A 492 -13.52 13.14 -1.81
C ARG A 492 -14.75 12.32 -1.45
N GLU A 493 -14.58 11.41 -0.51
CA GLU A 493 -15.68 10.65 0.12
C GLU A 493 -15.50 10.65 1.64
N GLU A 494 -16.57 10.37 2.38
CA GLU A 494 -16.51 10.32 3.84
C GLU A 494 -17.45 9.27 4.44
N ALA A 495 -17.16 8.90 5.69
CA ALA A 495 -18.02 8.17 6.60
C ALA A 495 -17.91 8.77 8.00
N SER A 496 -18.88 8.49 8.87
CA SER A 496 -18.87 9.03 10.23
C SER A 496 -19.49 8.07 11.24
N LEU A 497 -18.96 8.10 12.45
CA LEU A 497 -19.43 7.34 13.61
C LEU A 497 -19.72 8.32 14.74
N ARG A 498 -21.00 8.45 15.12
CA ARG A 498 -21.39 9.20 16.31
C ARG A 498 -21.31 8.31 17.54
N LEU A 499 -20.60 8.75 18.56
CA LEU A 499 -20.37 7.98 19.77
C LEU A 499 -21.63 7.91 20.63
N PRO A 500 -22.16 6.72 20.94
CA PRO A 500 -23.33 6.58 21.81
C PRO A 500 -22.97 6.66 23.30
N VAL A 501 -21.71 6.42 23.64
CA VAL A 501 -21.14 6.41 25.00
C VAL A 501 -19.72 6.98 24.94
N ASP A 502 -19.16 7.31 26.10
CA ASP A 502 -17.75 7.68 26.21
C ASP A 502 -16.86 6.53 25.73
N ALA A 503 -15.79 6.88 25.01
CA ALA A 503 -14.84 5.92 24.48
C ALA A 503 -13.43 6.49 24.60
N THR A 504 -12.44 5.62 24.78
CA THR A 504 -11.03 6.02 24.73
C THR A 504 -10.39 5.39 23.51
N LEU A 505 -9.90 6.23 22.60
CA LEU A 505 -9.22 5.83 21.38
C LEU A 505 -7.77 5.43 21.66
N LEU A 506 -7.37 4.32 21.06
CA LEU A 506 -6.02 3.75 21.13
C LEU A 506 -5.27 3.93 19.81
N GLY A 507 -5.95 3.82 18.67
CA GLY A 507 -5.29 3.96 17.36
C GLY A 507 -6.23 3.85 16.17
N PHE A 508 -5.65 3.90 14.98
CA PHE A 508 -6.36 3.90 13.70
C PHE A 508 -5.73 2.94 12.70
N LEU A 509 -6.55 2.26 11.89
CA LEU A 509 -6.10 1.52 10.71
C LEU A 509 -6.95 1.97 9.50
N PRO A 510 -6.48 2.94 8.69
CA PRO A 510 -7.16 3.29 7.45
C PRO A 510 -7.00 2.19 6.40
N HIS A 511 -8.07 1.89 5.69
CA HIS A 511 -8.11 0.91 4.62
C HIS A 511 -8.81 1.48 3.38
N LEU A 512 -8.01 1.69 2.34
CA LEU A 512 -8.40 2.05 0.97
C LEU A 512 -7.65 1.11 0.01
N HIS A 513 -8.12 0.96 -1.22
CA HIS A 513 -7.49 0.21 -2.31
C HIS A 513 -6.61 1.10 -3.22
N LEU A 514 -6.41 0.68 -4.48
CA LEU A 514 -5.43 1.23 -5.41
C LEU A 514 -5.65 2.72 -5.73
N ARG A 515 -6.85 3.27 -5.55
CA ARG A 515 -7.10 4.69 -5.84
C ARG A 515 -6.99 5.56 -4.61
N GLY A 516 -6.90 5.00 -3.42
CA GLY A 516 -6.63 5.76 -2.20
C GLY A 516 -5.35 6.59 -2.35
N ALA A 517 -5.47 7.90 -2.15
CA ALA A 517 -4.38 8.87 -2.29
C ALA A 517 -4.07 9.61 -0.98
N ALA A 518 -5.10 9.87 -0.16
CA ALA A 518 -4.96 10.47 1.16
C ALA A 518 -6.16 10.09 2.05
N CYS A 519 -5.97 10.14 3.36
CA CYS A 519 -7.08 9.99 4.31
C CYS A 519 -6.85 10.75 5.62
N ARG A 520 -7.94 11.02 6.34
CA ARG A 520 -7.90 11.78 7.60
C ARG A 520 -9.02 11.34 8.54
N TYR A 521 -8.71 11.29 9.82
CA TYR A 521 -9.67 11.16 10.92
C TYR A 521 -9.78 12.50 11.64
N ASP A 522 -11.01 12.97 11.80
CA ASP A 522 -11.34 14.13 12.61
C ASP A 522 -12.32 13.71 13.72
N VAL A 523 -12.26 14.36 14.88
CA VAL A 523 -13.37 14.37 15.85
C VAL A 523 -14.10 15.71 15.76
N ILE A 524 -15.42 15.65 15.75
CA ILE A 524 -16.31 16.80 15.83
C ILE A 524 -17.02 16.70 17.17
N ASP A 525 -16.74 17.65 18.07
CA ASP A 525 -17.37 17.67 19.39
C ASP A 525 -18.84 18.09 19.31
N GLN A 526 -19.55 18.01 20.44
CA GLN A 526 -20.96 18.39 20.54
C GLN A 526 -21.22 19.89 20.23
N GLN A 527 -20.19 20.74 20.26
CA GLN A 527 -20.26 22.17 19.94
C GLN A 527 -19.93 22.44 18.46
N GLY A 528 -19.58 21.40 17.69
CA GLY A 528 -19.20 21.49 16.28
C GLY A 528 -17.72 21.82 16.07
N LYS A 529 -16.91 21.90 17.12
CA LYS A 529 -15.46 22.12 17.00
C LYS A 529 -14.82 20.85 16.43
N THR A 530 -14.00 21.04 15.39
CA THR A 530 -13.28 19.94 14.74
C THR A 530 -11.83 19.90 15.23
N GLU A 531 -11.35 18.72 15.62
CA GLU A 531 -9.95 18.41 15.90
C GLU A 531 -9.50 17.25 15.00
N THR A 532 -8.34 17.38 14.37
CA THR A 532 -7.76 16.29 13.57
C THR A 532 -7.07 15.28 14.49
N LEU A 533 -7.45 14.00 14.35
CA LEU A 533 -6.93 12.88 15.13
C LEU A 533 -5.72 12.22 14.43
N LEU A 534 -5.80 12.06 13.11
CA LEU A 534 -4.78 11.48 12.25
C LEU A 534 -4.94 12.05 10.84
N ASP A 535 -3.84 12.49 10.22
CA ASP A 535 -3.82 12.96 8.84
C ASP A 535 -2.75 12.20 8.05
N ILE A 536 -3.14 11.60 6.93
CA ILE A 536 -2.27 10.84 6.03
C ILE A 536 -2.38 11.47 4.64
N PRO A 537 -1.52 12.44 4.30
CA PRO A 537 -1.59 13.18 3.05
C PRO A 537 -1.07 12.41 1.83
N ARG A 538 -0.40 11.27 2.05
CA ARG A 538 0.20 10.40 1.01
C ARG A 538 -0.07 8.94 1.34
N TYR A 539 -1.32 8.51 1.22
CA TYR A 539 -1.70 7.13 1.49
C TYR A 539 -1.06 6.19 0.46
N ASP A 540 -0.48 5.08 0.93
CA ASP A 540 0.03 4.02 0.09
C ASP A 540 -0.71 2.71 0.41
N PHE A 541 -1.33 2.12 -0.61
CA PHE A 541 -2.07 0.86 -0.50
C PHE A 541 -1.20 -0.29 0.00
N ASN A 542 0.10 -0.24 -0.28
CA ASN A 542 1.04 -1.27 0.14
C ASN A 542 1.35 -1.20 1.64
N TRP A 543 0.99 -0.10 2.31
CA TRP A 543 1.30 0.18 3.72
C TRP A 543 0.05 0.56 4.52
N GLN A 544 -0.76 -0.45 4.88
CA GLN A 544 -1.99 -0.27 5.65
C GLN A 544 -1.71 -0.37 7.16
N LEU A 545 -0.95 0.60 7.65
CA LEU A 545 -0.39 0.60 8.99
C LEU A 545 -1.44 0.89 10.08
N LEU A 546 -1.23 0.32 11.28
CA LEU A 546 -1.79 0.82 12.53
C LEU A 546 -1.01 2.06 12.96
N TYR A 547 -1.74 3.09 13.36
CA TYR A 547 -1.22 4.30 13.98
C TYR A 547 -1.72 4.32 15.42
N ARG A 548 -0.87 3.92 16.38
CA ARG A 548 -1.24 3.79 17.79
C ARG A 548 -0.73 4.98 18.59
N TYR A 549 -1.62 5.58 19.37
CA TYR A 549 -1.22 6.68 20.26
C TYR A 549 -0.33 6.18 21.38
N ALA A 550 0.73 6.94 21.68
CA ALA A 550 1.50 6.74 22.91
C ALA A 550 0.65 7.06 24.15
N GLU A 551 -0.23 8.06 24.05
CA GLU A 551 -1.20 8.44 25.08
C GLU A 551 -2.63 8.32 24.53
N PRO A 552 -3.44 7.37 25.03
CA PRO A 552 -4.82 7.20 24.59
C PRO A 552 -5.67 8.47 24.71
N LYS A 553 -6.57 8.70 23.74
CA LYS A 553 -7.41 9.90 23.69
C LYS A 553 -8.84 9.60 24.14
N ALA A 554 -9.28 10.23 25.22
CA ALA A 554 -10.67 10.17 25.67
C ALA A 554 -11.59 11.01 24.77
N LEU A 555 -12.72 10.44 24.38
CA LEU A 555 -13.82 11.09 23.66
C LEU A 555 -15.13 10.92 24.42
N HIS A 556 -16.07 11.84 24.21
CA HIS A 556 -17.33 11.86 24.94
C HIS A 556 -18.49 11.32 24.11
N ALA A 557 -19.48 10.75 24.78
CA ALA A 557 -20.75 10.41 24.17
C ALA A 557 -21.30 11.63 23.41
N GLY A 558 -21.77 11.45 22.18
CA GLY A 558 -22.29 12.51 21.33
C GLY A 558 -21.28 13.10 20.34
N ASP A 559 -19.97 12.97 20.60
CA ASP A 559 -18.92 13.33 19.64
C ASP A 559 -19.04 12.48 18.36
N THR A 560 -18.54 13.00 17.24
CA THR A 560 -18.55 12.29 15.95
C THR A 560 -17.14 12.13 15.41
N ILE A 561 -16.72 10.89 15.20
CA ILE A 561 -15.50 10.58 14.47
C ILE A 561 -15.85 10.56 12.98
N ARG A 562 -15.18 11.40 12.19
CA ARG A 562 -15.33 11.46 10.73
C ARG A 562 -14.06 10.91 10.08
N PHE A 563 -14.24 9.93 9.20
CA PHE A 563 -13.19 9.42 8.32
C PHE A 563 -13.41 10.00 6.91
N THR A 564 -12.42 10.72 6.40
CA THR A 564 -12.41 11.29 5.04
C THR A 564 -11.32 10.61 4.22
N ALA A 565 -11.62 10.25 2.99
CA ALA A 565 -10.65 9.73 2.03
C ALA A 565 -10.70 10.50 0.71
N TRP A 566 -9.56 10.56 0.03
CA TRP A 566 -9.44 11.11 -1.31
C TRP A 566 -8.92 10.05 -2.26
N PHE A 567 -9.54 9.96 -3.43
CA PHE A 567 -9.25 8.97 -4.45
C PHE A 567 -8.77 9.61 -5.75
N ASP A 568 -7.74 9.00 -6.36
CA ASP A 568 -7.23 9.34 -7.68
C ASP A 568 -7.63 8.26 -8.69
N ASN A 569 -8.71 8.53 -9.43
CA ASN A 569 -9.21 7.75 -10.56
C ASN A 569 -8.82 8.38 -11.91
N SER A 570 -7.78 9.23 -11.94
CA SER A 570 -7.23 9.77 -13.19
C SER A 570 -6.31 8.78 -13.90
N ASP A 571 -5.93 9.12 -15.13
CA ASP A 571 -4.92 8.40 -15.91
C ASP A 571 -3.48 8.68 -15.44
N GLN A 572 -3.29 9.65 -14.54
CA GLN A 572 -1.99 9.96 -13.93
C GLN A 572 -1.66 9.06 -12.75
N ASN A 573 -2.63 8.33 -12.18
CA ASN A 573 -2.37 7.32 -11.16
C ASN A 573 -1.84 6.05 -11.83
N PRO A 574 -0.55 5.69 -11.69
CA PRO A 574 -0.01 4.53 -12.36
C PRO A 574 -0.61 3.21 -11.84
N ALA A 575 -1.19 3.19 -10.63
CA ALA A 575 -1.89 2.03 -10.10
C ALA A 575 -3.33 1.87 -10.63
N ASN A 576 -3.87 2.85 -11.35
CA ASN A 576 -5.25 2.82 -11.81
C ASN A 576 -5.41 1.81 -12.97
N PRO A 577 -6.17 0.71 -12.78
CA PRO A 577 -6.36 -0.28 -13.82
C PRO A 577 -7.21 0.23 -15.00
N ASP A 578 -8.15 1.14 -14.73
CA ASP A 578 -9.01 1.75 -15.74
C ASP A 578 -9.54 3.11 -15.26
N PRO A 579 -9.01 4.24 -15.78
CA PRO A 579 -9.44 5.60 -15.41
C PRO A 579 -10.76 6.02 -16.06
N THR A 580 -11.30 5.24 -17.00
CA THR A 580 -12.52 5.57 -17.75
C THR A 580 -13.79 5.09 -17.05
N GLN A 581 -13.65 4.23 -16.04
CA GLN A 581 -14.78 3.65 -15.31
C GLN A 581 -15.14 4.44 -14.06
N THR A 582 -16.43 4.40 -13.72
CA THR A 582 -16.91 4.83 -12.41
C THR A 582 -16.62 3.72 -11.40
N VAL A 583 -15.90 4.05 -10.33
CA VAL A 583 -15.48 3.07 -9.32
C VAL A 583 -16.44 3.09 -8.13
N ARG A 584 -16.71 1.91 -7.57
CA ARG A 584 -17.67 1.69 -6.48
C ARG A 584 -17.04 0.84 -5.38
N TRP A 585 -17.76 0.70 -4.27
CA TRP A 585 -17.39 -0.23 -3.21
C TRP A 585 -17.27 -1.66 -3.74
N GLY A 586 -16.18 -2.34 -3.43
CA GLY A 586 -16.04 -3.76 -3.69
C GLY A 586 -14.81 -4.36 -3.01
N PRO A 587 -14.76 -5.69 -2.87
CA PRO A 587 -13.68 -6.38 -2.16
C PRO A 587 -12.40 -6.51 -2.99
N GLN A 588 -12.44 -6.33 -4.31
CA GLN A 588 -11.24 -6.48 -5.14
C GLN A 588 -10.40 -5.21 -5.11
N THR A 589 -9.08 -5.34 -5.24
CA THR A 589 -8.15 -4.21 -5.22
C THR A 589 -8.38 -3.21 -6.35
N PHE A 590 -8.98 -3.63 -7.46
CA PHE A 590 -9.40 -2.76 -8.56
C PHE A 590 -10.78 -2.11 -8.37
N ASP A 591 -11.60 -2.62 -7.44
CA ASP A 591 -12.71 -1.87 -6.84
C ASP A 591 -12.14 -0.85 -5.85
N GLU A 592 -12.97 -0.28 -4.98
CA GLU A 592 -12.47 0.63 -3.95
C GLU A 592 -13.16 0.42 -2.60
N MET A 593 -12.53 0.89 -1.53
CA MET A 593 -13.11 0.89 -0.19
C MET A 593 -12.90 2.24 0.49
N LEU A 594 -13.89 2.68 1.25
CA LEU A 594 -13.74 3.73 2.25
C LEU A 594 -13.99 3.12 3.62
N LEU A 595 -12.93 2.64 4.25
CA LEU A 595 -13.03 1.96 5.54
C LEU A 595 -11.97 2.50 6.48
N GLY A 596 -12.41 3.17 7.55
CA GLY A 596 -11.52 3.65 8.59
C GLY A 596 -11.74 2.91 9.89
N TYR A 597 -10.80 2.09 10.32
CA TYR A 597 -10.89 1.42 11.62
C TYR A 597 -10.41 2.31 12.76
N VAL A 598 -11.13 2.27 13.88
CA VAL A 598 -10.73 2.85 15.16
C VAL A 598 -10.55 1.75 16.20
N GLU A 599 -9.39 1.70 16.85
CA GLU A 599 -9.11 0.86 18.01
C GLU A 599 -9.44 1.64 19.29
N TYR A 600 -10.21 1.05 20.21
CA TYR A 600 -10.73 1.75 21.39
C TYR A 600 -11.08 0.80 22.54
N PHE A 601 -11.31 1.37 23.72
CA PHE A 601 -12.02 0.71 24.82
C PHE A 601 -13.10 1.63 25.39
N LEU A 602 -14.00 1.05 26.18
CA LEU A 602 -15.10 1.77 26.84
C LEU A 602 -14.80 1.87 28.34
N PRO A 603 -14.48 3.06 28.89
CA PRO A 603 -13.95 3.20 30.26
C PRO A 603 -14.92 2.74 31.36
N ASN A 604 -16.23 2.78 31.08
CA ASN A 604 -17.29 2.44 32.05
C ASN A 604 -18.01 1.13 31.73
N VAL A 605 -17.40 0.27 30.90
CA VAL A 605 -17.98 -1.03 30.52
C VAL A 605 -17.01 -2.12 30.96
N PRO A 606 -17.42 -3.03 31.87
CA PRO A 606 -16.57 -4.14 32.30
C PRO A 606 -16.11 -4.99 31.11
N ALA A 607 -14.87 -5.44 31.14
CA ALA A 607 -14.35 -6.35 30.13
C ALA A 607 -15.23 -7.61 30.04
N GLY A 608 -15.58 -8.00 28.80
CA GLY A 608 -16.39 -9.19 28.52
C GLY A 608 -17.88 -8.90 28.45
N THR A 609 -18.27 -7.63 28.62
CA THR A 609 -19.63 -7.17 28.39
C THR A 609 -19.89 -7.12 26.88
N TRP A 610 -20.47 -8.19 26.34
CA TRP A 610 -20.94 -8.21 24.97
C TRP A 610 -22.03 -7.14 24.76
N PRO A 611 -22.01 -6.39 23.65
CA PRO A 611 -23.21 -5.66 23.24
C PRO A 611 -24.31 -6.72 23.04
N GLU A 612 -25.39 -6.66 23.80
CA GLU A 612 -26.56 -7.51 23.53
C GLU A 612 -26.95 -7.30 22.06
N GLN A 613 -26.71 -8.32 21.22
CA GLN A 613 -27.34 -8.39 19.91
C GLN A 613 -28.85 -8.45 20.18
N ASN A 614 -29.51 -7.30 20.02
CA ASN A 614 -30.92 -7.01 20.33
C ASN A 614 -31.21 -6.37 21.70
N ILE A 615 -30.92 -5.07 21.81
CA ILE A 615 -32.04 -4.15 22.05
C ILE A 615 -32.47 -3.62 20.68
N ARG A 616 -33.22 -4.44 19.92
CA ARG A 616 -34.39 -3.85 19.27
C ARG A 616 -35.13 -3.22 20.43
N ARG A 617 -34.97 -1.91 20.64
CA ARG A 617 -35.95 -1.17 21.43
C ARG A 617 -37.26 -1.63 20.83
N PRO A 618 -38.24 -2.15 21.60
CA PRO A 618 -39.57 -2.24 21.05
C PRO A 618 -39.78 -0.86 20.45
N ARG A 619 -40.05 -0.80 19.13
CA ARG A 619 -40.44 0.45 18.49
C ARG A 619 -41.49 0.98 19.45
N ARG A 620 -41.17 2.02 20.23
CA ARG A 620 -42.20 2.87 20.78
C ARG A 620 -42.93 3.26 19.52
N ARG A 621 -44.16 2.74 19.37
CA ARG A 621 -45.05 3.14 18.28
C ARG A 621 -44.89 4.66 18.23
N PRO A 622 -44.41 5.22 17.11
CA PRO A 622 -44.52 6.65 16.94
C PRO A 622 -46.00 6.94 17.14
N THR A 623 -46.32 7.75 18.15
CA THR A 623 -47.55 8.52 18.14
C THR A 623 -47.62 9.12 16.75
N ARG A 624 -48.60 8.63 15.99
CA ARG A 624 -48.70 8.79 14.56
C ARG A 624 -49.12 10.23 14.27
N THR A 625 -48.19 11.17 14.28
CA THR A 625 -48.34 12.42 13.52
C THR A 625 -47.93 12.13 12.08
N THR A 626 -48.85 11.53 11.32
CA THR A 626 -48.72 11.35 9.87
C THR A 626 -48.92 12.68 9.16
N GLY A 627 -47.80 13.35 8.85
CA GLY A 627 -47.71 14.39 7.84
C GLY A 627 -47.07 13.85 6.57
N ASN A 628 -47.83 13.09 5.78
CA ASN A 628 -47.74 13.04 4.31
C ASN A 628 -48.91 12.19 3.81
N ARG A 629 -50.09 12.80 3.85
CA ARG A 629 -51.37 12.30 3.35
C ARG A 629 -51.90 13.20 2.22
N PRO A 630 -51.38 13.12 0.97
CA PRO A 630 -52.19 13.65 -0.13
C PRO A 630 -52.50 12.63 -1.22
N ALA A 631 -51.75 11.53 -1.36
CA ALA A 631 -51.98 10.60 -2.49
C ALA A 631 -52.96 9.45 -2.16
N ILE A 632 -52.88 8.89 -0.95
CA ILE A 632 -53.70 7.71 -0.55
C ILE A 632 -55.07 8.15 0.00
N GLU A 633 -55.15 9.27 0.73
CA GLU A 633 -56.43 9.80 1.22
C GLU A 633 -57.36 10.22 0.08
N THR A 634 -56.82 10.83 -0.99
CA THR A 634 -57.63 11.27 -2.13
C THR A 634 -58.18 10.10 -2.96
N ALA A 635 -57.51 8.94 -2.95
CA ALA A 635 -58.02 7.74 -3.60
C ALA A 635 -59.09 7.04 -2.73
N PHE A 636 -58.87 6.98 -1.41
CA PHE A 636 -59.81 6.39 -0.45
C PHE A 636 -61.11 7.21 -0.35
N SER A 637 -61.01 8.54 -0.23
CA SER A 637 -62.17 9.45 -0.12
C SER A 637 -63.03 9.55 -1.39
N ARG A 638 -62.50 9.07 -2.54
CA ARG A 638 -63.27 8.98 -3.79
C ARG A 638 -64.08 7.69 -3.88
N LEU A 639 -63.70 6.66 -3.13
CA LEU A 639 -64.34 5.35 -3.13
C LEU A 639 -65.31 5.22 -1.95
N ASP A 640 -64.97 5.75 -0.77
CA ASP A 640 -65.84 5.83 0.40
C ASP A 640 -66.91 6.92 0.17
N ARG A 641 -68.03 6.52 -0.43
CA ARG A 641 -69.11 7.45 -0.83
C ARG A 641 -70.04 7.77 0.32
N ASN A 642 -70.16 6.86 1.29
CA ASN A 642 -71.03 7.03 2.45
C ASN A 642 -70.31 7.74 3.62
N GLY A 643 -68.97 7.87 3.56
CA GLY A 643 -68.16 8.61 4.53
C GLY A 643 -67.95 7.89 5.86
N ASP A 644 -68.19 6.57 5.91
CA ASP A 644 -68.09 5.76 7.12
C ASP A 644 -66.67 5.25 7.42
N GLN A 645 -65.70 5.63 6.59
CA GLN A 645 -64.28 5.28 6.69
C GLN A 645 -64.02 3.78 6.48
N GLN A 646 -64.95 3.07 5.86
CA GLN A 646 -64.83 1.69 5.40
C GLN A 646 -65.22 1.63 3.92
N LEU A 647 -64.67 0.65 3.18
CA LEU A 647 -65.08 0.43 1.78
C LEU A 647 -66.00 -0.78 1.73
N SER A 648 -67.27 -0.53 1.48
CA SER A 648 -68.23 -1.60 1.20
C SER A 648 -68.04 -2.14 -0.22
N ARG A 649 -68.45 -3.39 -0.47
CA ARG A 649 -68.37 -4.01 -1.81
C ARG A 649 -69.07 -3.16 -2.89
N SER A 650 -70.17 -2.50 -2.53
CA SER A 650 -70.94 -1.62 -3.41
C SER A 650 -70.22 -0.31 -3.79
N GLU A 651 -69.18 0.06 -3.06
CA GLU A 651 -68.38 1.26 -3.27
C GLU A 651 -67.12 1.00 -4.12
N LEU A 652 -66.83 -0.28 -4.38
CA LEU A 652 -65.72 -0.71 -5.22
C LEU A 652 -66.15 -0.91 -6.69
N PRO A 653 -65.30 -0.53 -7.67
CA PRO A 653 -65.50 -0.91 -9.07
C PRO A 653 -65.61 -2.44 -9.22
N GLU A 654 -66.48 -2.93 -10.10
CA GLU A 654 -66.80 -4.38 -10.26
C GLU A 654 -65.57 -5.29 -10.30
N ARG A 655 -64.48 -4.84 -10.94
CA ARG A 655 -63.21 -5.58 -11.04
C ARG A 655 -62.50 -5.86 -9.69
N LEU A 656 -62.84 -5.15 -8.62
CA LEU A 656 -62.21 -5.25 -7.30
C LEU A 656 -63.11 -5.90 -6.24
N GLN A 657 -64.39 -6.11 -6.55
CA GLN A 657 -65.36 -6.71 -5.62
C GLN A 657 -65.06 -8.16 -5.19
N PRO A 658 -64.39 -9.02 -5.99
CA PRO A 658 -64.07 -10.39 -5.57
C PRO A 658 -63.01 -10.50 -4.45
N LEU A 659 -62.28 -9.43 -4.14
CA LEU A 659 -61.14 -9.44 -3.20
C LEU A 659 -61.54 -9.33 -1.71
N LEU A 660 -62.85 -9.24 -1.41
CA LEU A 660 -63.38 -9.05 -0.05
C LEU A 660 -63.92 -10.33 0.60
N GLU A 661 -63.84 -11.50 -0.03
CA GLU A 661 -64.57 -12.72 0.40
C GLU A 661 -63.79 -13.74 1.24
N GLU A 662 -62.59 -13.43 1.75
CA GLU A 662 -61.95 -14.28 2.77
C GLU A 662 -61.45 -13.46 3.96
N GLN A 663 -62.36 -13.19 4.90
CA GLN A 663 -62.10 -13.25 6.35
C GLN A 663 -63.39 -13.23 7.17
#